data_AF-A0A432H7T1-F1
#
_entry.id   AF-A0A432H7T1-F1
#
_cell.length_a   1.000
_cell.length_b   1.000
_cell.length_c   1.000
_cell.angle_alpha   90.00
_cell.angle_beta   90.00
_cell.angle_gamma   90.00
#
_symmetry.space_group_name_H-M   'P 1'
#
loop_
_entity.id
_entity.type
_entity.pdbx_description
1 polymer ?
#
loop_
_entity_poly.entity_id
_entity_poly.type
_entity_poly.pdbx_seq_one_letter_code
_entity_poly.pdbx_strand_id
1 'polypeptide(L)'
;MSAVLDFSPALNPAEVVLATKPLNHPTRSDPDRRFLLRCSLSLMLWLSVTGCVGDRTEVPSDTATIPPEKVAIDPIQITDRSPARRDGLDRPPLFWGARSAIAGDGQVLIAWDPARDDHTSAAKMRYHIYLSGRPGKQDFSKPIVTTAAGADSHLLQGLTNGEPVFLVVRAIDENHQGDTNETEWSALPNPVLYVDANSPAGGDGSSPTRAFQQIDDAIGEAIGLLGINILVAEGDYSEQLLLFEGMAIYGGFPSGFSGDSSPDLHRSQLIGSPGQDSVILPPGDQLVVIDGFHFEGGSEARRAIVADDCHLRLSRCEVLHYKDKGIQIETDLDEDGLATGTIQSCIVSGNGGDGIRIEGHVDLAIRDCRLVDNQQSGLSVLPLLPRSGAKARIDMERCEVARNKDIGINIKIDSPLGDEVDPARIRIGLRGVLVEQNHDHGASIDIRYPEGTHADLRIRVEQCSFISNHKAGLHIDADAPGDFSVLESELLGNLGSAGVLVSGDSTEAVTRIHSCFLAAQAGCGVLLSGEGLLDVTRSLFVDNSGAAVRSSDPLQLKARMWACSGIGPAPVGVRSEGSDLAEPNSARSKMLRIDQVQGQLVSVSSPDASPLGGGFLHDHRGGRPIAIEGQEPAGQLKVSAENSSSIHAGSCWLWSLSPRIPTWPQVLGWFAARWNSTLCAPIGDLRPGVDRSVEKSKRSVSFTSIEPIPGTLSAGPVPRWLLHLSEELPSTPQVKLTIDGKTTAVLVELAGKQMELSSPAMLTPGQRVRIEWTPEGTSASSDPDLFSLEWLVAAEGDR
;
A
#
# COMPACT_ATOMS: atom_id res chain seq x y z
N MET A 1 -63.65 -7.83 7.58
CA MET A 1 -64.33 -8.39 8.77
C MET A 1 -63.32 -8.42 9.89
N SER A 2 -63.69 -7.80 11.01
CA SER A 2 -62.86 -7.48 12.18
C SER A 2 -62.63 -8.69 13.11
N ALA A 3 -61.43 -8.77 13.70
CA ALA A 3 -61.12 -9.30 15.05
C ALA A 3 -59.60 -9.11 15.24
N VAL A 4 -59.04 -8.16 16.01
CA VAL A 4 -59.12 -7.86 17.46
C VAL A 4 -58.87 -9.08 18.34
N LEU A 5 -57.65 -9.17 18.88
CA LEU A 5 -57.26 -9.78 20.17
C LEU A 5 -55.97 -9.05 20.61
N ASP A 6 -56.06 -8.03 21.46
CA ASP A 6 -55.97 -8.04 22.93
C ASP A 6 -54.63 -8.53 23.52
N PHE A 7 -53.98 -7.61 24.24
CA PHE A 7 -52.70 -7.72 24.93
C PHE A 7 -52.87 -8.10 26.41
N SER A 8 -51.80 -8.67 26.97
CA SER A 8 -51.33 -8.59 28.39
C SER A 8 -51.31 -9.95 29.16
N PRO A 9 -50.51 -10.10 30.24
CA PRO A 9 -49.13 -10.57 30.15
C PRO A 9 -48.76 -11.59 31.26
N ALA A 10 -47.46 -11.94 31.32
CA ALA A 10 -46.68 -12.21 32.54
C ALA A 10 -46.21 -13.66 32.85
N LEU A 11 -44.89 -13.71 33.06
CA LEU A 11 -44.09 -14.48 34.05
C LEU A 11 -43.56 -15.90 33.72
N ASN A 12 -42.26 -15.89 33.41
CA ASN A 12 -41.16 -16.81 33.77
C ASN A 12 -41.24 -17.40 35.21
N PRO A 13 -40.38 -18.36 35.67
CA PRO A 13 -39.16 -18.93 35.05
C PRO A 13 -38.93 -20.46 35.28
N ALA A 14 -37.79 -20.94 34.75
CA ALA A 14 -36.87 -21.93 35.35
C ALA A 14 -36.82 -23.39 34.80
N GLU A 15 -35.58 -23.72 34.40
CA GLU A 15 -34.82 -24.97 34.57
C GLU A 15 -34.49 -25.80 33.32
N VAL A 16 -33.24 -25.69 32.85
CA VAL A 16 -32.09 -26.62 33.02
C VAL A 16 -32.07 -27.74 31.97
N VAL A 17 -30.96 -27.83 31.22
CA VAL A 17 -30.06 -29.01 31.08
C VAL A 17 -29.27 -28.86 29.76
N LEU A 18 -27.97 -28.60 29.90
CA LEU A 18 -26.94 -28.91 28.92
C LEU A 18 -26.83 -30.44 28.77
N ALA A 19 -27.02 -30.96 27.56
CA ALA A 19 -26.63 -32.33 27.22
C ALA A 19 -25.96 -32.34 25.84
N THR A 20 -24.68 -32.68 25.86
CA THR A 20 -23.80 -32.93 24.73
C THR A 20 -24.02 -34.34 24.18
N LYS A 21 -24.17 -34.51 22.86
CA LYS A 21 -23.42 -35.46 22.00
C LYS A 21 -23.95 -35.54 20.54
N PRO A 22 -23.10 -35.97 19.58
CA PRO A 22 -23.14 -35.60 18.16
C PRO A 22 -23.85 -36.64 17.28
N LEU A 23 -24.19 -36.27 16.03
CA LEU A 23 -24.40 -37.22 14.92
C LEU A 23 -24.33 -36.55 13.54
N ASN A 24 -23.33 -37.00 12.77
CA ASN A 24 -23.19 -37.21 11.33
C ASN A 24 -24.24 -36.68 10.31
N HIS A 25 -23.70 -36.07 9.25
CA HIS A 25 -24.23 -35.76 7.90
C HIS A 25 -24.96 -36.92 7.17
N PRO A 26 -25.54 -36.72 5.96
CA PRO A 26 -26.30 -35.56 5.43
C PRO A 26 -27.59 -36.01 4.69
N THR A 27 -28.60 -35.13 4.56
CA THR A 27 -29.58 -35.26 3.46
C THR A 27 -29.98 -33.90 2.89
N ARG A 28 -29.84 -33.83 1.57
CA ARG A 28 -30.19 -32.80 0.60
C ARG A 28 -31.69 -32.46 0.63
N SER A 29 -32.05 -31.20 0.87
CA SER A 29 -33.27 -30.58 0.33
C SER A 29 -33.34 -29.06 0.60
N ASP A 30 -33.43 -28.31 -0.51
CA ASP A 30 -34.05 -27.00 -0.72
C ASP A 30 -33.28 -25.70 -0.32
N PRO A 31 -32.71 -24.94 -1.30
CA PRO A 31 -31.95 -23.69 -1.04
C PRO A 31 -32.82 -22.45 -0.75
N ASP A 32 -34.05 -22.39 -1.26
CA ASP A 32 -34.78 -21.11 -1.38
C ASP A 32 -35.53 -20.65 -0.11
N ARG A 33 -35.51 -21.45 0.97
CA ARG A 33 -36.21 -21.11 2.23
C ARG A 33 -35.30 -20.81 3.42
N ARG A 34 -33.98 -20.97 3.30
CA ARG A 34 -33.02 -20.61 4.37
C ARG A 34 -32.52 -19.17 4.27
N PHE A 35 -32.59 -18.58 3.08
CA PHE A 35 -32.13 -17.21 2.82
C PHE A 35 -32.97 -16.17 3.58
N LEU A 36 -34.30 -16.32 3.59
CA LEU A 36 -35.20 -15.34 4.22
C LEU A 36 -35.33 -15.45 5.75
N LEU A 37 -34.98 -16.60 6.35
CA LEU A 37 -35.13 -16.82 7.80
C LEU A 37 -33.84 -16.61 8.61
N ARG A 38 -32.67 -16.50 7.98
CA ARG A 38 -31.40 -16.20 8.68
C ARG A 38 -31.03 -14.72 8.68
N CYS A 39 -31.39 -13.97 7.64
CA CYS A 39 -31.19 -12.50 7.60
C CYS A 39 -32.04 -11.75 8.65
N SER A 40 -33.11 -12.36 9.18
CA SER A 40 -34.05 -11.70 10.08
C SER A 40 -33.79 -11.94 11.58
N LEU A 41 -32.94 -12.89 11.98
CA LEU A 41 -32.67 -13.19 13.40
C LEU A 41 -31.33 -12.63 13.92
N SER A 42 -30.32 -12.48 13.07
CA SER A 42 -29.01 -11.94 13.50
C SER A 42 -29.00 -10.41 13.57
N LEU A 43 -29.82 -9.72 12.76
CA LEU A 43 -29.90 -8.26 12.72
C LEU A 43 -30.78 -7.67 13.85
N MET A 44 -31.70 -8.45 14.43
CA MET A 44 -32.56 -8.00 15.55
C MET A 44 -31.96 -8.23 16.94
N LEU A 45 -30.83 -8.93 17.08
CA LEU A 45 -30.22 -9.19 18.39
C LEU A 45 -29.16 -8.15 18.82
N TRP A 46 -28.87 -7.14 18.00
CA TRP A 46 -27.97 -6.02 18.35
C TRP A 46 -28.71 -4.72 18.73
N LEU A 47 -30.04 -4.70 18.67
CA LEU A 47 -30.89 -3.56 19.03
C LEU A 47 -31.73 -3.86 20.28
N SER A 48 -31.11 -4.28 21.39
CA SER A 48 -31.75 -4.15 22.72
C SER A 48 -30.77 -4.35 23.88
N VAL A 49 -30.13 -3.27 24.34
CA VAL A 49 -29.77 -3.12 25.77
C VAL A 49 -30.00 -1.66 26.17
N THR A 50 -31.15 -1.37 26.75
CA THR A 50 -31.37 -0.15 27.55
C THR A 50 -31.46 -0.53 29.03
N GLY A 51 -30.75 0.25 29.85
CA GLY A 51 -31.21 0.63 31.18
C GLY A 51 -30.61 -0.12 32.38
N CYS A 52 -29.57 0.47 32.98
CA CYS A 52 -29.44 0.48 34.44
C CYS A 52 -29.19 1.92 34.92
N VAL A 53 -30.19 2.46 35.61
CA VAL A 53 -30.09 3.64 36.48
C VAL A 53 -29.33 3.23 37.73
N GLY A 54 -28.34 4.03 38.15
CA GLY A 54 -27.60 3.80 39.39
C GLY A 54 -26.73 4.99 39.80
N ASP A 55 -27.27 5.77 40.72
CA ASP A 55 -26.69 6.75 41.66
C ASP A 55 -25.65 7.79 41.24
N ARG A 56 -26.07 9.05 41.48
CA ARG A 56 -25.27 10.27 41.51
C ARG A 56 -24.31 10.24 42.71
N THR A 57 -23.02 10.36 42.43
CA THR A 57 -22.07 11.01 43.33
C THR A 57 -21.36 12.12 42.58
N GLU A 58 -21.60 13.35 43.00
CA GLU A 58 -20.98 14.57 42.47
C GLU A 58 -19.45 14.52 42.66
N VAL A 59 -18.72 14.76 41.58
CA VAL A 59 -17.29 15.10 41.59
C VAL A 59 -17.15 16.50 40.98
N PRO A 60 -16.36 17.43 41.58
CA PRO A 60 -16.40 18.84 41.21
C PRO A 60 -15.84 19.10 39.81
N SER A 61 -16.55 19.93 39.06
CA SER A 61 -16.17 20.45 37.76
C SER A 61 -15.03 21.47 37.88
N ASP A 62 -13.83 21.10 37.41
CA ASP A 62 -12.83 22.06 36.95
C ASP A 62 -12.06 21.42 35.79
N THR A 63 -12.62 21.52 34.59
CA THR A 63 -11.84 21.43 33.36
C THR A 63 -12.23 22.63 32.50
N ALA A 64 -11.30 23.56 32.39
CA ALA A 64 -11.36 24.61 31.40
C ALA A 64 -11.46 23.94 30.02
N THR A 65 -12.56 24.19 29.32
CA THR A 65 -12.74 23.83 27.91
C THR A 65 -11.68 24.55 27.11
N ILE A 66 -10.62 23.85 26.75
CA ILE A 66 -9.74 24.23 25.64
C ILE A 66 -10.57 23.94 24.38
N PRO A 67 -10.91 24.94 23.56
CA PRO A 67 -11.60 24.69 22.30
C PRO A 67 -10.72 23.78 21.43
N PRO A 68 -11.28 22.87 20.62
CA PRO A 68 -10.48 22.06 19.71
C PRO A 68 -9.63 23.01 18.88
N GLU A 69 -8.31 22.89 19.03
CA GLU A 69 -7.37 23.58 18.18
C GLU A 69 -7.72 23.13 16.77
N LYS A 70 -8.19 24.08 15.96
CA LYS A 70 -8.42 23.88 14.54
C LYS A 70 -7.04 23.55 14.00
N VAL A 71 -6.70 22.26 13.93
CA VAL A 71 -5.51 21.81 13.23
C VAL A 71 -5.75 22.28 11.82
N ALA A 72 -5.12 23.39 11.46
CA ALA A 72 -4.94 23.74 10.08
C ALA A 72 -4.21 22.52 9.51
N ILE A 73 -4.94 21.68 8.80
CA ILE A 73 -4.31 20.84 7.79
C ILE A 73 -3.71 21.88 6.87
N ASP A 74 -2.45 22.24 7.09
CA ASP A 74 -1.69 22.92 6.07
C ASP A 74 -1.91 22.06 4.84
N PRO A 75 -2.47 22.60 3.74
CA PRO A 75 -2.41 21.88 2.51
C PRO A 75 -0.92 21.67 2.30
N ILE A 76 -0.45 20.45 2.53
CA ILE A 76 0.74 19.96 1.87
C ILE A 76 0.38 20.21 0.44
N GLN A 77 0.94 21.31 -0.10
CA GLN A 77 0.90 21.59 -1.51
C GLN A 77 1.28 20.26 -2.12
N ILE A 78 0.41 19.72 -2.98
CA ILE A 78 0.84 18.69 -3.91
C ILE A 78 1.98 19.37 -4.65
N THR A 79 3.19 19.22 -4.13
CA THR A 79 4.40 19.79 -4.69
C THR A 79 4.42 19.21 -6.09
N ASP A 80 4.51 20.13 -7.05
CA ASP A 80 4.48 19.88 -8.48
C ASP A 80 4.84 18.41 -8.80
N ARG A 81 3.83 17.59 -9.18
CA ARG A 81 3.92 16.15 -9.51
C ARG A 81 4.74 15.91 -10.77
N SER A 82 5.86 16.63 -10.91
CA SER A 82 6.62 16.79 -12.11
C SER A 82 7.99 16.15 -11.96
N PRO A 83 8.26 15.04 -12.66
CA PRO A 83 9.64 14.70 -12.97
C PRO A 83 10.30 15.82 -13.76
N ALA A 84 11.59 16.02 -13.53
CA ALA A 84 12.38 16.98 -14.27
C ALA A 84 12.33 16.66 -15.78
N ARG A 85 12.07 17.68 -16.59
CA ARG A 85 12.11 17.59 -18.06
C ARG A 85 13.51 17.13 -18.49
N ARG A 86 13.62 15.94 -19.07
CA ARG A 86 14.80 15.52 -19.82
C ARG A 86 14.56 15.82 -21.29
N ASP A 87 15.00 16.98 -21.74
CA ASP A 87 14.90 17.35 -23.16
C ASP A 87 15.70 16.38 -24.04
N GLY A 88 15.05 15.78 -25.05
CA GLY A 88 15.73 15.14 -26.19
C GLY A 88 15.70 13.61 -26.25
N LEU A 89 14.80 12.95 -25.53
CA LEU A 89 14.49 11.53 -25.69
C LEU A 89 12.99 11.42 -25.97
N ASP A 90 12.59 11.15 -27.23
CA ASP A 90 11.19 10.94 -27.65
C ASP A 90 10.57 9.78 -26.86
N ARG A 91 9.96 10.10 -25.71
CA ARG A 91 9.41 9.16 -24.72
C ARG A 91 7.88 9.13 -24.83
N PRO A 92 7.23 8.02 -24.41
CA PRO A 92 5.79 8.02 -24.27
C PRO A 92 5.30 9.07 -23.25
N PRO A 93 4.06 9.57 -23.41
CA PRO A 93 3.45 10.49 -22.46
C PRO A 93 3.42 9.97 -21.03
N LEU A 94 3.53 10.90 -20.07
CA LEU A 94 3.20 10.66 -18.67
C LEU A 94 1.73 10.98 -18.42
N PHE A 95 0.96 9.97 -18.04
CA PHE A 95 -0.47 10.09 -17.78
C PHE A 95 -0.91 9.19 -16.63
N TRP A 96 -1.78 9.72 -15.75
CA TRP A 96 -2.26 9.02 -14.56
C TRP A 96 -3.56 8.24 -14.76
N GLY A 97 -4.11 8.28 -15.97
CA GLY A 97 -5.42 7.70 -16.26
C GLY A 97 -6.58 8.64 -15.92
N ALA A 98 -7.78 8.06 -15.86
CA ALA A 98 -8.97 8.78 -15.45
C ALA A 98 -8.88 9.20 -13.97
N ARG A 99 -9.44 10.38 -13.69
CA ARG A 99 -9.63 10.95 -12.35
C ARG A 99 -11.06 10.77 -11.85
N SER A 100 -12.03 10.65 -12.76
CA SER A 100 -13.42 10.37 -12.40
C SER A 100 -14.13 9.54 -13.46
N ALA A 101 -15.13 8.77 -13.01
CA ALA A 101 -16.07 8.07 -13.87
C ALA A 101 -17.45 8.09 -13.20
N ILE A 102 -18.35 8.94 -13.69
CA ILE A 102 -19.71 9.13 -13.15
C ILE A 102 -20.69 8.43 -14.07
N ALA A 103 -21.34 7.39 -13.55
CA ALA A 103 -22.34 6.64 -14.31
C ALA A 103 -23.70 7.34 -14.27
N GLY A 104 -24.42 7.30 -15.38
CA GLY A 104 -25.80 7.74 -15.51
C GLY A 104 -26.61 6.76 -16.36
N ASP A 105 -27.75 7.22 -16.87
CA ASP A 105 -28.66 6.37 -17.65
C ASP A 105 -28.07 6.05 -19.03
N GLY A 106 -27.60 4.81 -19.20
CA GLY A 106 -26.97 4.31 -20.43
C GLY A 106 -25.65 5.00 -20.81
N GLN A 107 -25.00 5.67 -19.86
CA GLN A 107 -23.81 6.48 -20.12
C GLN A 107 -22.85 6.56 -18.93
N VAL A 108 -21.60 6.93 -19.21
CA VAL A 108 -20.57 7.25 -18.19
C VAL A 108 -19.82 8.52 -18.63
N LEU A 109 -19.79 9.53 -17.77
CA LEU A 109 -18.93 10.70 -17.93
C LEU A 109 -17.56 10.41 -17.32
N ILE A 110 -16.51 10.43 -18.14
CA ILE A 110 -15.13 10.14 -17.74
C ILE A 110 -14.34 11.45 -17.84
N ALA A 111 -13.58 11.80 -16.81
CA ALA A 111 -12.68 12.96 -16.84
C ALA A 111 -11.28 12.61 -16.32
N TRP A 112 -10.28 13.35 -16.78
CA TRP A 112 -8.86 13.16 -16.45
C TRP A 112 -8.09 14.48 -16.47
N ASP A 113 -6.92 14.48 -15.83
CA ASP A 113 -5.98 15.58 -15.99
C ASP A 113 -5.25 15.48 -17.31
N PRO A 114 -4.86 16.61 -17.93
CA PRO A 114 -4.03 16.56 -19.11
C PRO A 114 -2.71 15.82 -18.88
N ALA A 115 -2.38 14.88 -19.77
CA ALA A 115 -1.08 14.22 -19.78
C ALA A 115 0.05 15.21 -20.10
N ARG A 116 1.26 14.81 -19.73
CA ARG A 116 2.48 15.58 -19.96
C ARG A 116 3.43 14.79 -20.83
N ASP A 117 4.15 15.49 -21.68
CA ASP A 117 5.09 14.89 -22.61
C ASP A 117 6.24 15.87 -22.88
N ASP A 118 7.41 15.37 -23.27
CA ASP A 118 8.58 16.22 -23.50
C ASP A 118 8.53 16.93 -24.87
N HIS A 119 7.71 16.42 -25.81
CA HIS A 119 7.53 16.97 -27.16
C HIS A 119 6.10 17.44 -27.44
N THR A 120 5.10 16.68 -27.03
CA THR A 120 3.68 16.95 -27.28
C THR A 120 3.08 17.81 -26.17
N SER A 121 2.56 18.98 -26.54
CA SER A 121 1.85 19.82 -25.55
C SER A 121 0.50 19.21 -25.18
N ALA A 122 0.03 19.50 -23.95
CA ALA A 122 -1.27 19.03 -23.47
C ALA A 122 -2.45 19.33 -24.44
N ALA A 123 -2.45 20.51 -25.08
CA ALA A 123 -3.48 20.91 -26.04
C ALA A 123 -3.51 20.08 -27.33
N LYS A 124 -2.42 19.34 -27.60
CA LYS A 124 -2.30 18.46 -28.77
C LYS A 124 -2.39 16.98 -28.42
N MET A 125 -2.37 16.65 -27.13
CA MET A 125 -2.47 15.29 -26.63
C MET A 125 -3.84 14.69 -26.96
N ARG A 126 -3.87 13.44 -27.43
CA ARG A 126 -5.10 12.67 -27.61
C ARG A 126 -5.19 11.57 -26.56
N TYR A 127 -6.39 11.02 -26.38
CA TYR A 127 -6.63 9.95 -25.42
C TYR A 127 -7.39 8.80 -26.05
N HIS A 128 -6.98 7.59 -25.72
CA HIS A 128 -7.62 6.33 -26.05
C HIS A 128 -8.38 5.81 -24.84
N ILE A 129 -9.66 5.50 -25.04
CA ILE A 129 -10.51 4.88 -24.02
C ILE A 129 -10.70 3.42 -24.39
N TYR A 130 -10.44 2.54 -23.43
CA TYR A 130 -10.62 1.09 -23.55
C TYR A 130 -11.70 0.66 -22.56
N LEU A 131 -12.53 -0.30 -22.98
CA LEU A 131 -13.67 -0.80 -22.22
C LEU A 131 -13.65 -2.32 -22.18
N SER A 132 -14.07 -2.89 -21.05
CA SER A 132 -14.30 -4.32 -20.89
C SER A 132 -15.53 -4.53 -20.00
N GLY A 133 -16.25 -5.64 -20.20
CA GLY A 133 -17.29 -6.12 -19.28
C GLY A 133 -16.73 -7.01 -18.14
N ARG A 134 -15.41 -7.18 -18.09
CA ARG A 134 -14.72 -7.95 -17.04
C ARG A 134 -13.49 -7.19 -16.53
N PRO A 135 -13.21 -7.20 -15.21
CA PRO A 135 -12.05 -6.53 -14.63
C PRO A 135 -10.73 -7.01 -15.27
N GLY A 136 -9.86 -6.07 -15.63
CA GLY A 136 -8.51 -6.31 -16.16
C GLY A 136 -8.45 -7.02 -17.53
N LYS A 137 -9.51 -6.92 -18.35
CA LYS A 137 -9.60 -7.60 -19.67
C LYS A 137 -9.69 -6.65 -20.88
N GLN A 138 -9.24 -5.40 -20.73
CA GLN A 138 -9.19 -4.44 -21.83
C GLN A 138 -8.20 -4.90 -22.93
N ASP A 139 -8.61 -4.80 -24.20
CA ASP A 139 -7.72 -4.99 -25.36
C ASP A 139 -7.05 -3.65 -25.71
N PHE A 140 -5.86 -3.41 -25.18
CA PHE A 140 -5.11 -2.17 -25.40
C PHE A 140 -4.65 -1.96 -26.85
N SER A 141 -4.85 -2.92 -27.75
CA SER A 141 -4.61 -2.73 -29.19
C SER A 141 -5.81 -2.13 -29.93
N LYS A 142 -6.99 -2.06 -29.30
CA LYS A 142 -8.24 -1.62 -29.91
C LYS A 142 -9.00 -0.65 -29.01
N PRO A 143 -8.68 0.66 -29.06
CA PRO A 143 -9.48 1.65 -28.34
C PRO A 143 -10.90 1.71 -28.90
N ILE A 144 -11.88 1.90 -28.01
CA ILE A 144 -13.27 2.12 -28.42
C ILE A 144 -13.52 3.58 -28.82
N VAL A 145 -12.70 4.50 -28.30
CA VAL A 145 -12.74 5.93 -28.58
C VAL A 145 -11.31 6.45 -28.68
N THR A 146 -11.06 7.30 -29.68
CA THR A 146 -9.93 8.22 -29.72
C THR A 146 -10.50 9.64 -29.65
N THR A 147 -10.11 10.41 -28.64
CA THR A 147 -10.65 11.75 -28.42
C THR A 147 -10.09 12.80 -29.39
N ALA A 148 -10.75 13.96 -29.44
CA ALA A 148 -10.14 15.15 -30.02
C ALA A 148 -8.91 15.58 -29.20
N ALA A 149 -7.95 16.25 -29.87
CA ALA A 149 -6.76 16.75 -29.21
C ALA A 149 -7.10 17.77 -28.10
N GLY A 150 -6.43 17.67 -26.96
CA GLY A 150 -6.64 18.53 -25.80
C GLY A 150 -7.87 18.21 -24.96
N ALA A 151 -8.60 17.13 -25.25
CA ALA A 151 -9.74 16.72 -24.43
C ALA A 151 -9.29 16.33 -23.00
N ASP A 152 -10.05 16.77 -22.00
CA ASP A 152 -9.90 16.44 -20.58
C ASP A 152 -11.05 15.55 -20.06
N SER A 153 -12.04 15.29 -20.92
CA SER A 153 -13.22 14.51 -20.59
C SER A 153 -13.87 13.88 -21.84
N HIS A 154 -14.68 12.86 -21.60
CA HIS A 154 -15.52 12.24 -22.62
C HIS A 154 -16.78 11.63 -22.02
N LEU A 155 -17.93 11.86 -22.66
CA LEU A 155 -19.19 11.19 -22.33
C LEU A 155 -19.36 9.95 -23.20
N LEU A 156 -19.20 8.78 -22.60
CA LEU A 156 -19.43 7.50 -23.25
C LEU A 156 -20.92 7.15 -23.17
N GLN A 157 -21.58 6.93 -24.31
CA GLN A 157 -23.01 6.66 -24.41
C GLN A 157 -23.30 5.30 -25.05
N GLY A 158 -24.56 4.85 -24.96
CA GLY A 158 -25.01 3.59 -25.56
C GLY A 158 -24.64 2.36 -24.74
N LEU A 159 -24.37 2.55 -23.44
CA LEU A 159 -24.14 1.47 -22.49
C LEU A 159 -25.48 0.88 -22.04
N THR A 160 -25.45 -0.37 -21.57
CA THR A 160 -26.65 -1.05 -21.06
C THR A 160 -26.72 -0.86 -19.55
N ASN A 161 -27.89 -0.46 -19.04
CA ASN A 161 -28.08 -0.33 -17.59
C ASN A 161 -28.04 -1.69 -16.90
N GLY A 162 -27.50 -1.72 -15.67
CA GLY A 162 -27.31 -2.95 -14.89
C GLY A 162 -26.13 -3.82 -15.31
N GLU A 163 -25.38 -3.43 -16.35
CA GLU A 163 -24.18 -4.14 -16.81
C GLU A 163 -22.92 -3.37 -16.40
N PRO A 164 -22.05 -3.92 -15.53
CA PRO A 164 -20.86 -3.23 -15.10
C PRO A 164 -19.86 -3.06 -16.24
N VAL A 165 -19.21 -1.91 -16.29
CA VAL A 165 -18.17 -1.60 -17.25
C VAL A 165 -16.87 -1.23 -16.55
N PHE A 166 -15.76 -1.63 -17.17
CA PHE A 166 -14.41 -1.40 -16.66
C PHE A 166 -13.60 -0.61 -17.69
N LEU A 167 -13.26 0.63 -17.34
CA LEU A 167 -12.65 1.59 -18.26
C LEU A 167 -11.21 1.91 -17.89
N VAL A 168 -10.36 2.05 -18.91
CA VAL A 168 -8.99 2.55 -18.79
C VAL A 168 -8.79 3.63 -19.85
N VAL A 169 -8.14 4.72 -19.46
CA VAL A 169 -7.74 5.80 -20.37
C VAL A 169 -6.22 5.79 -20.52
N ARG A 170 -5.73 5.94 -21.75
CA ARG A 170 -4.31 6.17 -22.08
C ARG A 170 -4.16 7.40 -22.96
N ALA A 171 -3.21 8.26 -22.68
CA ALA A 171 -2.71 9.31 -23.53
C ALA A 171 -1.91 8.76 -24.72
N ILE A 172 -1.97 9.47 -25.84
CA ILE A 172 -1.20 9.19 -27.05
C ILE A 172 -0.70 10.51 -27.66
N ASP A 173 0.60 10.56 -27.95
CA ASP A 173 1.30 11.75 -28.41
C ASP A 173 1.11 12.03 -29.92
N GLU A 174 1.78 13.07 -30.44
CA GLU A 174 1.79 13.38 -31.88
C GLU A 174 2.55 12.33 -32.73
N ASN A 175 3.43 11.54 -32.12
CA ASN A 175 4.24 10.48 -32.74
C ASN A 175 3.59 9.09 -32.66
N HIS A 176 2.36 8.99 -32.13
CA HIS A 176 1.62 7.76 -31.88
C HIS A 176 2.24 6.84 -30.81
N GLN A 177 3.08 7.36 -29.94
CA GLN A 177 3.50 6.68 -28.72
C GLN A 177 2.42 6.85 -27.65
N GLY A 178 2.00 5.75 -27.05
CA GLY A 178 1.01 5.76 -25.96
C GLY A 178 1.66 5.39 -24.64
N ASP A 179 1.11 5.93 -23.55
CA ASP A 179 1.52 5.50 -22.21
C ASP A 179 1.06 4.06 -21.90
N THR A 180 1.48 3.52 -20.76
CA THR A 180 1.20 2.14 -20.34
C THR A 180 0.22 2.02 -19.18
N ASN A 181 -0.62 3.03 -18.93
CA ASN A 181 -1.55 3.08 -17.81
C ASN A 181 -2.54 1.91 -17.86
N GLU A 182 -2.74 1.29 -16.70
CA GLU A 182 -3.69 0.19 -16.49
C GLU A 182 -4.66 0.52 -15.34
N THR A 183 -4.67 1.77 -14.87
CA THR A 183 -5.58 2.22 -13.81
C THR A 183 -7.01 2.14 -14.33
N GLU A 184 -7.74 1.15 -13.81
CA GLU A 184 -9.09 0.79 -14.18
C GLU A 184 -10.11 1.46 -13.24
N TRP A 185 -11.18 1.98 -13.83
CA TRP A 185 -12.37 2.43 -13.11
C TRP A 185 -13.55 1.51 -13.43
N SER A 186 -14.19 0.97 -12.41
CA SER A 186 -15.47 0.28 -12.55
C SER A 186 -16.61 1.29 -12.55
N ALA A 187 -17.65 1.09 -13.34
CA ALA A 187 -18.85 1.93 -13.35
C ALA A 187 -20.08 1.07 -13.66
N LEU A 188 -21.24 1.46 -13.14
CA LEU A 188 -22.50 0.77 -13.38
C LEU A 188 -23.54 1.77 -13.91
N PRO A 189 -23.76 1.82 -15.23
CA PRO A 189 -24.84 2.61 -15.81
C PRO A 189 -26.18 2.14 -15.26
N ASN A 190 -27.02 3.08 -14.84
CA ASN A 190 -28.34 2.85 -14.25
C ASN A 190 -29.20 4.12 -14.42
N PRO A 191 -30.54 4.02 -14.28
CA PRO A 191 -31.39 5.19 -14.19
C PRO A 191 -30.92 6.15 -13.08
N VAL A 192 -31.22 7.43 -13.25
CA VAL A 192 -30.71 8.50 -12.37
C VAL A 192 -31.82 9.10 -11.51
N LEU A 193 -31.53 9.29 -10.23
CA LEU A 193 -32.27 10.18 -9.32
C LEU A 193 -31.42 11.38 -8.90
N TYR A 194 -32.08 12.51 -8.65
CA TYR A 194 -31.45 13.76 -8.24
C TYR A 194 -31.80 14.13 -6.80
N VAL A 195 -30.79 14.53 -6.02
CA VAL A 195 -30.93 15.04 -4.64
C VAL A 195 -30.29 16.42 -4.53
N ASP A 196 -31.02 17.39 -4.01
CA ASP A 196 -30.55 18.73 -3.69
C ASP A 196 -31.30 19.26 -2.47
N ALA A 197 -30.59 19.43 -1.35
CA ALA A 197 -31.16 19.93 -0.10
C ALA A 197 -31.84 21.32 -0.24
N ASN A 198 -31.48 22.10 -1.27
CA ASN A 198 -32.07 23.41 -1.56
C ASN A 198 -33.27 23.34 -2.53
N SER A 199 -33.59 22.16 -3.07
CA SER A 199 -34.75 21.93 -3.93
C SER A 199 -36.07 22.16 -3.17
N PRO A 200 -37.17 22.55 -3.84
CA PRO A 200 -38.50 22.59 -3.22
C PRO A 200 -38.93 21.21 -2.66
N ALA A 201 -39.64 21.23 -1.53
CA ALA A 201 -40.19 20.01 -0.93
C ALA A 201 -41.18 19.29 -1.85
N GLY A 202 -41.22 17.96 -1.78
CA GLY A 202 -42.13 17.11 -2.56
C GLY A 202 -41.65 16.76 -3.98
N GLY A 203 -40.35 16.93 -4.25
CA GLY A 203 -39.70 16.36 -5.43
C GLY A 203 -39.78 14.83 -5.46
N ASP A 204 -39.65 14.24 -6.65
CA ASP A 204 -39.67 12.79 -6.89
C ASP A 204 -38.33 12.27 -7.46
N GLY A 205 -37.29 13.10 -7.44
CA GLY A 205 -35.94 12.77 -7.91
C GLY A 205 -35.82 12.56 -9.43
N SER A 206 -36.90 12.65 -10.20
CA SER A 206 -36.91 12.31 -11.63
C SER A 206 -36.18 13.31 -12.53
N SER A 207 -35.89 14.51 -12.02
CA SER A 207 -35.16 15.57 -12.73
C SER A 207 -34.49 16.53 -11.75
N PRO A 208 -33.52 17.35 -12.18
CA PRO A 208 -32.90 18.38 -11.35
C PRO A 208 -33.90 19.34 -10.68
N THR A 209 -34.99 19.70 -11.36
CA THR A 209 -36.02 20.62 -10.83
C THR A 209 -37.05 19.93 -9.93
N ARG A 210 -37.03 18.60 -9.88
CA ARG A 210 -37.86 17.77 -9.01
C ARG A 210 -36.99 16.92 -8.07
N ALA A 211 -35.79 17.38 -7.75
CA ALA A 211 -34.88 16.65 -6.89
C ALA A 211 -35.47 16.41 -5.50
N PHE A 212 -35.16 15.25 -4.90
CA PHE A 212 -35.39 15.01 -3.47
C PHE A 212 -34.55 15.97 -2.63
N GLN A 213 -34.99 16.23 -1.40
CA GLN A 213 -34.20 17.04 -0.45
C GLN A 213 -33.24 16.17 0.37
N GLN A 214 -33.56 14.89 0.53
CA GLN A 214 -32.84 13.92 1.34
C GLN A 214 -32.33 12.78 0.46
N ILE A 215 -31.19 12.22 0.81
CA ILE A 215 -30.58 11.07 0.13
C ILE A 215 -31.35 9.79 0.49
N ASP A 216 -31.78 9.66 1.74
CA ASP A 216 -32.70 8.64 2.27
C ASP A 216 -33.91 8.45 1.33
N ASP A 217 -34.63 9.54 1.02
CA ASP A 217 -35.83 9.48 0.17
C ASP A 217 -35.51 8.86 -1.21
N ALA A 218 -34.37 9.21 -1.81
CA ALA A 218 -33.93 8.66 -3.08
C ALA A 218 -33.51 7.18 -2.98
N ILE A 219 -32.89 6.78 -1.87
CA ILE A 219 -32.57 5.37 -1.58
C ILE A 219 -33.88 4.57 -1.42
N GLY A 220 -34.86 5.11 -0.69
CA GLY A 220 -36.16 4.49 -0.46
C GLY A 220 -36.90 4.19 -1.77
N GLU A 221 -36.90 5.13 -2.71
CA GLU A 221 -37.47 4.94 -4.05
C GLU A 221 -36.70 3.94 -4.91
N ALA A 222 -35.42 3.72 -4.61
CA ALA A 222 -34.59 2.78 -5.33
C ALA A 222 -34.76 1.32 -4.86
N ILE A 223 -35.42 1.09 -3.73
CA ILE A 223 -35.63 -0.26 -3.19
C ILE A 223 -36.44 -1.11 -4.17
N GLY A 224 -35.88 -2.26 -4.56
CA GLY A 224 -36.50 -3.20 -5.49
C GLY A 224 -36.22 -2.94 -6.97
N LEU A 225 -35.45 -1.89 -7.29
CA LEU A 225 -34.87 -1.70 -8.62
C LEU A 225 -33.62 -2.57 -8.78
N LEU A 226 -33.25 -2.87 -10.03
CA LEU A 226 -32.01 -3.61 -10.33
C LEU A 226 -30.74 -2.79 -10.05
N GLY A 227 -30.85 -1.46 -9.99
CA GLY A 227 -29.77 -0.53 -9.70
C GLY A 227 -30.20 0.92 -9.96
N ILE A 228 -29.61 1.87 -9.24
CA ILE A 228 -29.87 3.31 -9.40
C ILE A 228 -28.57 4.10 -9.24
N ASN A 229 -28.46 5.22 -9.94
CA ASN A 229 -27.42 6.21 -9.70
C ASN A 229 -28.07 7.48 -9.12
N ILE A 230 -27.64 7.92 -7.94
CA ILE A 230 -28.17 9.10 -7.26
C ILE A 230 -27.11 10.20 -7.37
N LEU A 231 -27.44 11.28 -8.08
CA LEU A 231 -26.59 12.47 -8.16
C LEU A 231 -27.00 13.43 -7.05
N VAL A 232 -26.02 13.88 -6.27
CA VAL A 232 -26.23 14.67 -5.06
C VAL A 232 -25.54 16.02 -5.20
N ALA A 233 -26.32 17.08 -5.06
CA ALA A 233 -25.81 18.44 -5.09
C ALA A 233 -25.10 18.81 -3.78
N GLU A 234 -24.36 19.91 -3.82
CA GLU A 234 -23.76 20.53 -2.65
C GLU A 234 -24.82 20.85 -1.58
N GLY A 235 -24.47 20.65 -0.32
CA GLY A 235 -25.38 20.77 0.80
C GLY A 235 -24.95 19.93 1.98
N ASP A 236 -25.60 20.16 3.11
CA ASP A 236 -25.41 19.42 4.35
C ASP A 236 -26.53 18.38 4.51
N TYR A 237 -26.13 17.12 4.62
CA TYR A 237 -26.98 15.95 4.80
C TYR A 237 -26.63 15.30 6.14
N SER A 238 -27.63 14.95 6.96
CA SER A 238 -27.40 14.46 8.34
C SER A 238 -28.03 13.08 8.59
N GLU A 239 -28.26 12.35 7.50
CA GLU A 239 -28.89 11.04 7.49
C GLU A 239 -27.86 9.92 7.74
N GLN A 240 -28.34 8.79 8.28
CA GLN A 240 -27.61 7.53 8.22
C GLN A 240 -28.10 6.77 6.99
N LEU A 241 -27.18 6.40 6.10
CA LEU A 241 -27.51 5.80 4.82
C LEU A 241 -27.27 4.29 4.83
N LEU A 242 -28.17 3.54 4.20
CA LEU A 242 -28.02 2.12 3.90
C LEU A 242 -28.02 1.95 2.37
N LEU A 243 -26.85 1.68 1.79
CA LEU A 243 -26.67 1.58 0.34
C LEU A 243 -26.61 0.12 -0.09
N PHE A 244 -27.62 -0.33 -0.81
CA PHE A 244 -27.69 -1.71 -1.31
C PHE A 244 -26.87 -1.91 -2.58
N GLU A 245 -26.60 -3.18 -2.91
CA GLU A 245 -25.92 -3.57 -4.15
C GLU A 245 -26.57 -2.93 -5.39
N GLY A 246 -25.73 -2.53 -6.36
CA GLY A 246 -26.19 -1.89 -7.59
C GLY A 246 -26.58 -0.41 -7.45
N MET A 247 -26.51 0.15 -6.24
CA MET A 247 -26.71 1.59 -6.00
C MET A 247 -25.39 2.36 -6.09
N ALA A 248 -25.45 3.57 -6.64
CA ALA A 248 -24.34 4.52 -6.64
C ALA A 248 -24.79 5.88 -6.12
N ILE A 249 -23.99 6.52 -5.28
CA ILE A 249 -24.14 7.94 -4.92
C ILE A 249 -22.96 8.74 -5.45
N TYR A 250 -23.26 9.84 -6.13
CA TYR A 250 -22.28 10.74 -6.74
C TYR A 250 -22.49 12.17 -6.22
N GLY A 251 -21.57 12.65 -5.40
CA GLY A 251 -21.55 14.02 -4.89
C GLY A 251 -20.78 14.97 -5.79
N GLY A 252 -20.70 16.23 -5.35
CA GLY A 252 -19.87 17.22 -6.00
C GLY A 252 -20.60 18.11 -7.01
N PHE A 253 -21.92 18.04 -7.12
CA PHE A 253 -22.66 18.85 -8.10
C PHE A 253 -23.06 20.21 -7.51
N PRO A 254 -23.07 21.30 -8.30
CA PRO A 254 -23.67 22.56 -7.86
C PRO A 254 -25.17 22.39 -7.63
N SER A 255 -25.76 23.19 -6.72
CA SER A 255 -27.22 23.22 -6.53
C SER A 255 -27.96 23.49 -7.84
N GLY A 256 -29.06 22.77 -8.06
CA GLY A 256 -29.81 22.75 -9.32
C GLY A 256 -29.13 22.03 -10.48
N PHE A 257 -27.98 21.37 -10.26
CA PHE A 257 -27.21 20.62 -11.27
C PHE A 257 -26.84 21.45 -12.49
N SER A 258 -26.45 22.72 -12.27
CA SER A 258 -26.10 23.67 -13.35
C SER A 258 -24.74 23.43 -14.00
N GLY A 259 -23.98 22.42 -13.58
CA GLY A 259 -22.63 22.12 -14.04
C GLY A 259 -22.17 20.71 -13.62
N ASP A 260 -20.93 20.38 -13.96
CA ASP A 260 -20.34 19.06 -13.70
C ASP A 260 -19.94 18.87 -12.23
N SER A 261 -19.75 17.61 -11.83
CA SER A 261 -19.30 17.25 -10.49
C SER A 261 -17.85 17.68 -10.25
N SER A 262 -17.64 18.53 -9.25
CA SER A 262 -16.34 18.97 -8.74
C SER A 262 -16.39 19.01 -7.20
N PRO A 263 -16.10 17.88 -6.52
CA PRO A 263 -16.17 17.79 -5.05
C PRO A 263 -15.33 18.84 -4.29
N ASP A 264 -14.24 19.31 -4.89
CA ASP A 264 -13.38 20.37 -4.31
C ASP A 264 -14.06 21.74 -4.28
N LEU A 265 -15.05 21.97 -5.15
CA LEU A 265 -15.76 23.24 -5.30
C LEU A 265 -17.18 23.19 -4.73
N HIS A 266 -17.86 22.05 -4.91
CA HIS A 266 -19.26 21.83 -4.56
C HIS A 266 -19.31 20.71 -3.54
N ARG A 267 -19.55 21.04 -2.28
CA ARG A 267 -19.41 20.06 -1.19
C ARG A 267 -20.73 19.38 -0.87
N SER A 268 -20.86 18.11 -1.24
CA SER A 268 -21.92 17.21 -0.74
C SER A 268 -21.47 16.62 0.59
N GLN A 269 -21.90 17.22 1.70
CA GLN A 269 -21.40 16.92 3.04
C GLN A 269 -22.37 16.01 3.81
N LEU A 270 -21.90 14.83 4.22
CA LEU A 270 -22.61 13.95 5.15
C LEU A 270 -22.07 14.15 6.58
N ILE A 271 -22.92 14.65 7.47
CA ILE A 271 -22.63 14.95 8.87
C ILE A 271 -23.00 13.73 9.72
N GLY A 272 -21.99 13.09 10.30
CA GLY A 272 -22.18 11.92 11.14
C GLY A 272 -22.92 12.22 12.44
N SER A 273 -23.80 11.31 12.85
CA SER A 273 -24.52 11.40 14.12
C SER A 273 -23.72 10.76 15.27
N PRO A 274 -23.72 11.35 16.49
CA PRO A 274 -22.96 10.81 17.62
C PRO A 274 -23.23 9.33 17.89
N GLY A 275 -22.17 8.53 17.94
CA GLY A 275 -22.23 7.08 18.19
C GLY A 275 -22.81 6.23 17.06
N GLN A 276 -23.17 6.81 15.92
CA GLN A 276 -23.72 6.11 14.75
C GLN A 276 -22.68 5.99 13.64
N ASP A 277 -22.83 4.96 12.81
CA ASP A 277 -22.11 4.86 11.54
C ASP A 277 -22.85 5.70 10.48
N SER A 278 -22.15 6.40 9.59
CA SER A 278 -22.80 7.30 8.63
C SER A 278 -23.36 6.57 7.40
N VAL A 279 -22.62 5.60 6.86
CA VAL A 279 -23.04 4.79 5.71
C VAL A 279 -22.73 3.32 5.96
N ILE A 280 -23.72 2.47 5.67
CA ILE A 280 -23.63 1.01 5.80
C ILE A 280 -23.89 0.40 4.42
N LEU A 281 -22.98 -0.48 3.99
CA LEU A 281 -23.11 -1.29 2.77
C LEU A 281 -23.32 -2.74 3.23
N PRO A 282 -24.54 -3.28 3.13
CA PRO A 282 -24.80 -4.68 3.40
C PRO A 282 -24.21 -5.57 2.29
N PRO A 283 -24.12 -6.89 2.53
CA PRO A 283 -23.64 -7.86 1.54
C PRO A 283 -24.32 -7.79 0.19
N GLY A 284 -23.55 -7.95 -0.89
CA GLY A 284 -24.05 -8.02 -2.25
C GLY A 284 -22.96 -8.05 -3.34
N ASP A 285 -23.32 -8.62 -4.49
CA ASP A 285 -22.40 -8.93 -5.58
C ASP A 285 -22.30 -7.79 -6.61
N GLN A 286 -23.32 -6.93 -6.69
CA GLN A 286 -23.30 -5.80 -7.60
C GLN A 286 -22.49 -4.62 -7.07
N LEU A 287 -21.88 -3.87 -7.99
CA LEU A 287 -21.06 -2.71 -7.67
C LEU A 287 -21.87 -1.65 -6.90
N VAL A 288 -21.40 -1.30 -5.71
CA VAL A 288 -21.82 -0.11 -4.96
C VAL A 288 -20.79 0.99 -5.13
N VAL A 289 -21.25 2.21 -5.41
CA VAL A 289 -20.36 3.36 -5.60
C VAL A 289 -20.67 4.45 -4.59
N ILE A 290 -19.64 4.98 -3.94
CA ILE A 290 -19.68 6.25 -3.23
C ILE A 290 -18.60 7.12 -3.83
N ASP A 291 -18.99 8.22 -4.47
CA ASP A 291 -18.06 9.09 -5.15
C ASP A 291 -18.28 10.57 -4.80
N GLY A 292 -17.22 11.31 -4.47
CA GLY A 292 -17.27 12.78 -4.38
C GLY A 292 -17.94 13.35 -3.12
N PHE A 293 -17.97 12.60 -2.02
CA PHE A 293 -18.58 13.02 -0.75
C PHE A 293 -17.57 13.51 0.29
N HIS A 294 -18.00 14.46 1.11
CA HIS A 294 -17.29 14.88 2.32
C HIS A 294 -18.00 14.34 3.56
N PHE A 295 -17.34 13.48 4.32
CA PHE A 295 -17.84 12.89 5.56
C PHE A 295 -17.19 13.57 6.75
N GLU A 296 -17.99 14.16 7.63
CA GLU A 296 -17.51 14.83 8.84
C GLU A 296 -18.13 14.18 10.08
N GLY A 297 -17.31 13.54 10.90
CA GLY A 297 -17.74 12.79 12.08
C GLY A 297 -17.77 13.59 13.38
N GLY A 298 -17.19 14.80 13.43
CA GLY A 298 -17.18 15.67 14.61
C GLY A 298 -16.46 15.10 15.83
N SER A 299 -15.66 14.04 15.66
CA SER A 299 -15.09 13.17 16.70
C SER A 299 -16.12 12.47 17.60
N GLU A 300 -17.39 12.46 17.20
CA GLU A 300 -18.50 11.89 17.96
C GLU A 300 -19.19 10.73 17.22
N ALA A 301 -19.34 10.84 15.90
CA ALA A 301 -19.83 9.75 15.06
C ALA A 301 -18.86 8.57 15.08
N ARG A 302 -19.40 7.35 14.97
CA ARG A 302 -18.62 6.13 15.19
C ARG A 302 -17.68 5.83 14.02
N ARG A 303 -18.21 5.46 12.85
CA ARG A 303 -17.44 5.20 11.61
C ARG A 303 -18.12 5.86 10.41
N ALA A 304 -17.37 6.20 9.37
CA ALA A 304 -17.96 6.86 8.20
C ALA A 304 -18.64 5.86 7.28
N ILE A 305 -17.89 4.82 6.89
CA ILE A 305 -18.34 3.81 5.94
C ILE A 305 -18.04 2.44 6.54
N VAL A 306 -19.06 1.59 6.62
CA VAL A 306 -18.96 0.19 7.02
C VAL A 306 -19.47 -0.65 5.87
N ALA A 307 -18.66 -1.61 5.41
CA ALA A 307 -18.99 -2.40 4.24
C ALA A 307 -18.72 -3.88 4.48
N ASP A 308 -19.74 -4.70 4.24
CA ASP A 308 -19.73 -6.13 4.52
C ASP A 308 -19.92 -6.90 3.20
N ASP A 309 -19.04 -7.85 2.88
CA ASP A 309 -19.18 -8.79 1.74
C ASP A 309 -19.69 -8.14 0.44
N CYS A 310 -18.95 -7.15 -0.05
CA CYS A 310 -19.44 -6.26 -1.10
C CYS A 310 -18.45 -6.07 -2.27
N HIS A 311 -19.00 -5.76 -3.44
CA HIS A 311 -18.24 -5.19 -4.56
C HIS A 311 -18.35 -3.66 -4.55
N LEU A 312 -17.27 -2.94 -4.25
CA LEU A 312 -17.32 -1.49 -4.01
C LEU A 312 -16.38 -0.64 -4.88
N ARG A 313 -16.77 0.61 -5.08
CA ARG A 313 -15.89 1.70 -5.50
C ARG A 313 -16.11 2.92 -4.61
N LEU A 314 -15.13 3.21 -3.76
CA LEU A 314 -15.09 4.46 -3.01
C LEU A 314 -14.13 5.41 -3.72
N SER A 315 -14.59 6.56 -4.19
CA SER A 315 -13.74 7.47 -4.97
C SER A 315 -13.93 8.95 -4.66
N ARG A 316 -12.83 9.72 -4.67
CA ARG A 316 -12.89 11.19 -4.48
C ARG A 316 -13.60 11.63 -3.18
N CYS A 317 -13.54 10.80 -2.13
CA CYS A 317 -14.17 11.08 -0.85
C CYS A 317 -13.18 11.68 0.16
N GLU A 318 -13.67 12.56 1.03
CA GLU A 318 -12.95 13.02 2.22
C GLU A 318 -13.63 12.46 3.46
N VAL A 319 -12.91 11.71 4.30
CA VAL A 319 -13.43 11.10 5.53
C VAL A 319 -12.66 11.64 6.73
N LEU A 320 -13.32 12.49 7.49
CA LEU A 320 -12.69 13.28 8.54
C LEU A 320 -13.32 13.05 9.92
N HIS A 321 -12.45 12.97 10.93
CA HIS A 321 -12.81 13.13 12.35
C HIS A 321 -13.89 12.17 12.85
N TYR A 322 -13.83 10.89 12.52
CA TYR A 322 -14.66 9.88 13.18
C TYR A 322 -14.03 9.43 14.49
N LYS A 323 -14.86 9.03 15.47
CA LYS A 323 -14.41 8.62 16.80
C LYS A 323 -13.63 7.29 16.77
N ASP A 324 -13.99 6.39 15.85
CA ASP A 324 -13.33 5.11 15.62
C ASP A 324 -12.69 5.13 14.21
N LYS A 325 -12.93 4.11 13.38
CA LYS A 325 -12.35 3.99 12.03
C LYS A 325 -13.00 4.95 11.05
N GLY A 326 -12.24 5.45 10.08
CA GLY A 326 -12.80 6.15 8.94
C GLY A 326 -13.64 5.21 8.07
N ILE A 327 -12.98 4.22 7.47
CA ILE A 327 -13.59 3.19 6.62
C ILE A 327 -13.32 1.81 7.21
N GLN A 328 -14.36 0.99 7.34
CA GLN A 328 -14.25 -0.41 7.74
C GLN A 328 -14.83 -1.30 6.63
N ILE A 329 -14.03 -2.28 6.21
CA ILE A 329 -14.44 -3.34 5.30
C ILE A 329 -14.25 -4.66 6.03
N GLU A 330 -15.32 -5.44 6.14
CA GLU A 330 -15.28 -6.77 6.73
C GLU A 330 -15.92 -7.79 5.80
N THR A 331 -15.54 -9.03 6.02
CA THR A 331 -16.15 -10.18 5.36
C THR A 331 -16.42 -11.23 6.39
N ASP A 332 -17.46 -12.03 6.15
CA ASP A 332 -17.72 -13.15 7.02
C ASP A 332 -16.61 -14.22 6.92
N LEU A 333 -16.64 -15.15 7.87
CA LEU A 333 -15.66 -16.23 7.97
C LEU A 333 -16.12 -17.50 7.23
N ASP A 334 -17.29 -17.50 6.59
CA ASP A 334 -17.79 -18.67 5.88
C ASP A 334 -17.17 -18.79 4.49
N GLU A 335 -17.57 -19.72 3.61
CA GLU A 335 -16.87 -19.93 2.33
C GLU A 335 -17.15 -18.85 1.27
N ASP A 336 -18.21 -18.05 1.43
CA ASP A 336 -18.71 -17.13 0.41
C ASP A 336 -18.31 -15.67 0.69
N GLY A 337 -17.95 -15.31 1.92
CA GLY A 337 -17.53 -13.95 2.28
C GLY A 337 -16.34 -13.43 1.46
N LEU A 338 -16.56 -12.30 0.78
CA LEU A 338 -15.60 -11.66 -0.12
C LEU A 338 -15.92 -10.16 -0.28
N ALA A 339 -14.91 -9.31 -0.09
CA ALA A 339 -14.99 -7.90 -0.46
C ALA A 339 -14.02 -7.59 -1.61
N THR A 340 -14.51 -6.94 -2.67
CA THR A 340 -13.70 -6.60 -3.85
C THR A 340 -13.89 -5.17 -4.30
N GLY A 341 -12.92 -4.66 -5.07
CA GLY A 341 -13.06 -3.39 -5.77
C GLY A 341 -11.96 -2.39 -5.42
N THR A 342 -12.31 -1.11 -5.36
CA THR A 342 -11.30 -0.04 -5.32
C THR A 342 -11.65 1.10 -4.36
N ILE A 343 -10.64 1.59 -3.64
CA ILE A 343 -10.68 2.88 -2.93
C ILE A 343 -9.71 3.81 -3.64
N GLN A 344 -10.18 4.92 -4.20
CA GLN A 344 -9.36 5.73 -5.11
C GLN A 344 -9.51 7.23 -4.92
N SER A 345 -8.39 7.95 -4.84
CA SER A 345 -8.38 9.41 -4.72
C SER A 345 -9.13 9.91 -3.47
N CYS A 346 -9.13 9.13 -2.39
CA CYS A 346 -9.78 9.47 -1.13
C CYS A 346 -8.77 10.05 -0.11
N ILE A 347 -9.25 10.95 0.74
CA ILE A 347 -8.54 11.44 1.92
C ILE A 347 -9.23 10.86 3.15
N VAL A 348 -8.49 10.21 4.04
CA VAL A 348 -8.99 9.67 5.30
C VAL A 348 -8.09 10.16 6.42
N SER A 349 -8.60 11.09 7.23
CA SER A 349 -7.77 11.87 8.14
C SER A 349 -8.41 12.16 9.50
N GLY A 350 -7.57 12.25 10.52
CA GLY A 350 -7.97 12.73 11.85
C GLY A 350 -8.96 11.83 12.58
N ASN A 351 -9.06 10.54 12.22
CA ASN A 351 -9.96 9.60 12.88
C ASN A 351 -9.35 9.04 14.17
N GLY A 352 -10.20 8.72 15.15
CA GLY A 352 -9.81 8.21 16.47
C GLY A 352 -9.37 6.74 16.48
N GLY A 353 -9.65 6.00 15.41
CA GLY A 353 -9.15 4.66 15.13
C GLY A 353 -8.23 4.65 13.92
N ASP A 354 -8.29 3.57 13.14
CA ASP A 354 -7.57 3.48 11.87
C ASP A 354 -8.20 4.38 10.80
N GLY A 355 -7.40 4.82 9.83
CA GLY A 355 -7.96 5.42 8.62
C GLY A 355 -8.85 4.40 7.90
N ILE A 356 -8.25 3.31 7.43
CA ILE A 356 -8.95 2.19 6.80
C ILE A 356 -8.65 0.91 7.58
N ARG A 357 -9.71 0.19 7.96
CA ARG A 357 -9.66 -1.16 8.53
C ARG A 357 -10.24 -2.17 7.56
N ILE A 358 -9.50 -3.26 7.32
CA ILE A 358 -9.92 -4.37 6.47
C ILE A 358 -9.77 -5.68 7.25
N GLU A 359 -10.81 -6.52 7.26
CA GLU A 359 -10.80 -7.81 7.94
C GLU A 359 -11.44 -8.89 7.05
N GLY A 360 -10.75 -10.02 6.90
CA GLY A 360 -11.24 -11.20 6.18
C GLY A 360 -10.73 -11.37 4.73
N HIS A 361 -11.52 -12.02 3.86
CA HIS A 361 -11.10 -12.40 2.51
C HIS A 361 -11.39 -11.30 1.49
N VAL A 362 -10.35 -10.69 0.92
CA VAL A 362 -10.54 -9.49 0.08
C VAL A 362 -9.69 -9.48 -1.19
N ASP A 363 -10.18 -8.78 -2.22
CA ASP A 363 -9.44 -8.40 -3.43
C ASP A 363 -9.61 -6.90 -3.69
N LEU A 364 -8.80 -6.08 -3.01
CA LEU A 364 -8.92 -4.63 -3.00
C LEU A 364 -7.69 -3.93 -3.57
N ALA A 365 -7.94 -2.86 -4.33
CA ALA A 365 -6.91 -1.90 -4.70
C ALA A 365 -7.18 -0.53 -4.07
N ILE A 366 -6.13 0.09 -3.54
CA ILE A 366 -6.17 1.42 -2.91
C ILE A 366 -5.24 2.32 -3.70
N ARG A 367 -5.76 3.39 -4.31
CA ARG A 367 -4.99 4.20 -5.27
C ARG A 367 -5.10 5.67 -4.99
N ASP A 368 -4.01 6.41 -5.11
CA ASP A 368 -4.03 7.88 -5.02
C ASP A 368 -4.64 8.41 -3.71
N CYS A 369 -4.60 7.61 -2.64
CA CYS A 369 -5.23 7.93 -1.36
C CYS A 369 -4.26 8.58 -0.36
N ARG A 370 -4.80 9.38 0.55
CA ARG A 370 -4.06 9.96 1.68
C ARG A 370 -4.66 9.48 3.00
N LEU A 371 -3.90 8.71 3.77
CA LEU A 371 -4.30 8.13 5.06
C LEU A 371 -3.42 8.74 6.16
N VAL A 372 -3.86 9.86 6.71
CA VAL A 372 -2.98 10.74 7.49
C VAL A 372 -3.56 11.13 8.85
N ASP A 373 -2.69 11.39 9.82
CA ASP A 373 -3.06 11.98 11.12
C ASP A 373 -4.14 11.17 11.91
N ASN A 374 -4.28 9.86 11.64
CA ASN A 374 -5.19 8.99 12.39
C ASN A 374 -4.55 8.53 13.71
N GLN A 375 -5.37 8.25 14.72
CA GLN A 375 -4.90 7.85 16.05
C GLN A 375 -4.45 6.39 16.14
N GLN A 376 -4.71 5.55 15.13
CA GLN A 376 -4.12 4.21 14.99
C GLN A 376 -3.32 4.11 13.69
N SER A 377 -3.54 3.08 12.87
CA SER A 377 -2.86 2.92 11.58
C SER A 377 -3.53 3.75 10.48
N GLY A 378 -2.77 4.13 9.45
CA GLY A 378 -3.38 4.67 8.24
C GLY A 378 -4.17 3.59 7.50
N LEU A 379 -3.54 2.43 7.28
CA LEU A 379 -4.18 1.20 6.81
C LEU A 379 -3.89 0.06 7.78
N SER A 380 -4.93 -0.68 8.14
CA SER A 380 -4.85 -1.91 8.94
C SER A 380 -5.62 -3.05 8.28
N VAL A 381 -4.97 -4.19 8.09
CA VAL A 381 -5.54 -5.42 7.54
C VAL A 381 -5.35 -6.52 8.59
N LEU A 382 -6.36 -6.75 9.44
CA LEU A 382 -6.20 -7.42 10.73
C LEU A 382 -7.34 -8.40 11.06
N PRO A 383 -7.29 -9.65 10.55
CA PRO A 383 -6.35 -10.17 9.56
C PRO A 383 -6.91 -10.20 8.15
N LEU A 384 -6.01 -10.30 7.17
CA LEU A 384 -6.29 -10.85 5.85
C LEU A 384 -6.50 -12.37 6.01
N LEU A 385 -7.62 -12.87 5.49
CA LEU A 385 -7.97 -14.30 5.49
C LEU A 385 -7.92 -14.85 4.06
N PRO A 386 -6.81 -15.46 3.62
CA PRO A 386 -6.75 -16.14 2.33
C PRO A 386 -7.68 -17.36 2.30
N ARG A 387 -8.04 -17.82 1.09
CA ARG A 387 -8.78 -19.07 0.88
C ARG A 387 -8.07 -19.93 -0.16
N SER A 388 -8.03 -21.23 0.08
CA SER A 388 -7.49 -22.21 -0.88
C SER A 388 -8.24 -22.09 -2.22
N GLY A 389 -7.51 -22.19 -3.33
CA GLY A 389 -8.03 -21.98 -4.69
C GLY A 389 -8.39 -20.53 -5.08
N ALA A 390 -8.37 -19.58 -4.13
CA ALA A 390 -8.78 -18.20 -4.36
C ALA A 390 -7.63 -17.19 -4.23
N LYS A 391 -7.89 -15.95 -4.66
CA LYS A 391 -6.93 -14.84 -4.60
C LYS A 391 -7.32 -13.85 -3.51
N ALA A 392 -6.41 -13.63 -2.56
CA ALA A 392 -6.49 -12.55 -1.59
C ALA A 392 -5.49 -11.45 -1.97
N ARG A 393 -5.94 -10.21 -2.15
CA ARG A 393 -5.10 -9.10 -2.61
C ARG A 393 -5.35 -7.80 -1.86
N ILE A 394 -4.25 -7.14 -1.50
CA ILE A 394 -4.18 -5.72 -1.14
C ILE A 394 -3.14 -5.07 -2.04
N ASP A 395 -3.56 -4.13 -2.88
CA ASP A 395 -2.70 -3.47 -3.86
C ASP A 395 -2.77 -1.95 -3.68
N MET A 396 -1.73 -1.35 -3.15
CA MET A 396 -1.64 0.09 -2.91
C MET A 396 -0.77 0.77 -3.96
N GLU A 397 -1.29 1.83 -4.59
CA GLU A 397 -0.55 2.58 -5.61
C GLU A 397 -0.65 4.10 -5.37
N ARG A 398 0.50 4.80 -5.36
CA ARG A 398 0.57 6.27 -5.23
C ARG A 398 -0.16 6.83 -4.00
N CYS A 399 -0.07 6.13 -2.87
CA CYS A 399 -0.70 6.55 -1.62
C CYS A 399 0.28 7.30 -0.71
N GLU A 400 -0.25 8.20 0.12
CA GLU A 400 0.46 8.82 1.24
C GLU A 400 -0.09 8.26 2.56
N VAL A 401 0.77 7.74 3.43
CA VAL A 401 0.43 7.22 4.75
C VAL A 401 1.34 7.88 5.80
N ALA A 402 0.83 8.92 6.45
CA ALA A 402 1.69 9.83 7.19
C ALA A 402 1.15 10.22 8.57
N ARG A 403 2.06 10.40 9.53
CA ARG A 403 1.78 10.98 10.87
C ARG A 403 0.69 10.26 11.68
N ASN A 404 0.43 8.99 11.37
CA ASN A 404 -0.48 8.18 12.15
C ASN A 404 0.19 7.75 13.47
N LYS A 405 -0.60 7.52 14.53
CA LYS A 405 -0.08 7.29 15.89
C LYS A 405 0.26 5.83 16.21
N ASP A 406 0.17 4.94 15.22
CA ASP A 406 0.62 3.56 15.29
C ASP A 406 1.50 3.22 14.05
N ILE A 407 1.55 1.95 13.64
CA ILE A 407 2.13 1.48 12.39
C ILE A 407 1.40 2.18 11.22
N GLY A 408 2.13 2.70 10.23
CA GLY A 408 1.49 3.34 9.07
C GLY A 408 0.61 2.38 8.27
N ILE A 409 1.21 1.29 7.77
CA ILE A 409 0.54 0.20 7.05
C ILE A 409 0.75 -1.12 7.81
N ASN A 410 -0.30 -1.70 8.37
CA ASN A 410 -0.23 -2.91 9.17
C ASN A 410 -1.02 -4.04 8.50
N ILE A 411 -0.34 -5.07 8.01
CA ILE A 411 -0.96 -6.21 7.31
C ILE A 411 -0.60 -7.48 8.04
N LYS A 412 -1.61 -8.18 8.58
CA LYS A 412 -1.47 -9.52 9.14
C LYS A 412 -2.17 -10.53 8.26
N ILE A 413 -1.46 -11.59 7.87
CA ILE A 413 -1.93 -12.60 6.93
C ILE A 413 -2.05 -13.92 7.68
N ASP A 414 -3.28 -14.40 7.85
CA ASP A 414 -3.51 -15.66 8.56
C ASP A 414 -3.46 -16.86 7.63
N SER A 415 -3.48 -18.05 8.25
CA SER A 415 -3.56 -19.33 7.53
C SER A 415 -4.74 -19.33 6.55
N PRO A 416 -4.55 -19.80 5.31
CA PRO A 416 -5.65 -19.97 4.38
C PRO A 416 -6.79 -20.81 4.95
N LEU A 417 -8.02 -20.39 4.69
CA LEU A 417 -9.23 -21.17 4.95
C LEU A 417 -9.43 -22.21 3.84
N GLY A 418 -9.94 -23.39 4.23
CA GLY A 418 -10.25 -24.50 3.32
C GLY A 418 -9.09 -25.47 3.11
N ASP A 419 -9.44 -26.74 2.86
CA ASP A 419 -8.51 -27.88 2.87
C ASP A 419 -8.12 -28.36 1.46
N GLU A 420 -8.29 -27.50 0.45
CA GLU A 420 -8.07 -27.88 -0.94
C GLU A 420 -6.57 -28.00 -1.30
N VAL A 421 -6.28 -28.79 -2.35
CA VAL A 421 -4.93 -28.98 -2.88
C VAL A 421 -4.43 -27.73 -3.62
N ASP A 422 -5.34 -26.91 -4.17
CA ASP A 422 -5.00 -25.69 -4.89
C ASP A 422 -4.64 -24.56 -3.88
N PRO A 423 -3.40 -24.06 -3.88
CA PRO A 423 -2.95 -23.11 -2.86
C PRO A 423 -3.64 -21.75 -2.98
N ALA A 424 -3.83 -21.10 -1.83
CA ALA A 424 -4.28 -19.71 -1.79
C ALA A 424 -3.27 -18.78 -2.48
N ARG A 425 -3.78 -17.81 -3.26
CA ARG A 425 -2.97 -16.83 -3.99
C ARG A 425 -2.97 -15.50 -3.26
N ILE A 426 -1.92 -15.24 -2.46
CA ILE A 426 -1.83 -14.05 -1.62
C ILE A 426 -0.96 -13.00 -2.32
N ARG A 427 -1.48 -11.78 -2.52
CA ARG A 427 -0.81 -10.71 -3.27
C ARG A 427 -0.85 -9.40 -2.49
N ILE A 428 0.29 -9.00 -1.95
CA ILE A 428 0.45 -7.69 -1.31
C ILE A 428 1.36 -6.83 -2.20
N GLY A 429 0.83 -5.74 -2.74
CA GLY A 429 1.55 -4.80 -3.59
C GLY A 429 1.56 -3.42 -2.96
N LEU A 430 2.73 -2.80 -2.84
CA LEU A 430 2.91 -1.38 -2.52
C LEU A 430 3.74 -0.78 -3.65
N ARG A 431 3.19 0.19 -4.39
CA ARG A 431 3.89 0.82 -5.51
C ARG A 431 3.80 2.34 -5.47
N GLY A 432 4.94 3.03 -5.43
CA GLY A 432 4.94 4.50 -5.36
C GLY A 432 4.32 5.04 -4.07
N VAL A 433 4.30 4.25 -3.00
CA VAL A 433 3.68 4.63 -1.71
C VAL A 433 4.68 5.39 -0.86
N LEU A 434 4.24 6.53 -0.32
CA LEU A 434 4.98 7.35 0.64
C LEU A 434 4.48 7.05 2.06
N VAL A 435 5.38 6.63 2.93
CA VAL A 435 5.08 6.25 4.31
C VAL A 435 6.00 6.99 5.26
N GLU A 436 5.47 7.95 6.01
CA GLU A 436 6.33 8.85 6.79
C GLU A 436 5.82 9.21 8.18
N GLN A 437 6.76 9.45 9.09
CA GLN A 437 6.50 10.03 10.41
C GLN A 437 5.41 9.30 11.22
N ASN A 438 5.19 8.00 10.94
CA ASN A 438 4.28 7.19 11.74
C ASN A 438 4.96 6.83 13.06
N HIS A 439 4.17 6.69 14.12
CA HIS A 439 4.69 6.57 15.49
C HIS A 439 5.27 5.18 15.82
N ASP A 440 5.08 4.19 14.94
CA ASP A 440 5.68 2.87 15.03
C ASP A 440 6.48 2.55 13.74
N HIS A 441 6.40 1.33 13.21
CA HIS A 441 6.92 0.97 11.89
C HIS A 441 6.21 1.77 10.79
N GLY A 442 6.91 2.08 9.70
CA GLY A 442 6.27 2.65 8.52
C GLY A 442 5.26 1.66 7.94
N ALA A 443 5.73 0.48 7.54
CA ALA A 443 4.89 -0.66 7.21
C ALA A 443 5.35 -1.92 7.95
N SER A 444 4.40 -2.76 8.34
CA SER A 444 4.63 -4.08 8.90
C SER A 444 3.76 -5.10 8.18
N ILE A 445 4.40 -6.13 7.62
CA ILE A 445 3.73 -7.24 6.95
C ILE A 445 4.10 -8.52 7.71
N ASP A 446 3.10 -9.12 8.34
CA ASP A 446 3.22 -10.19 9.33
C ASP A 446 2.49 -11.43 8.81
N ILE A 447 3.24 -12.51 8.60
CA ILE A 447 2.72 -13.80 8.14
C ILE A 447 2.48 -14.65 9.38
N ARG A 448 1.26 -15.14 9.58
CA ARG A 448 0.86 -15.87 10.80
C ARG A 448 0.51 -17.33 10.55
N TYR A 449 1.16 -17.93 9.57
CA TYR A 449 1.00 -19.35 9.25
C TYR A 449 2.36 -20.02 9.08
N PRO A 450 2.48 -21.30 9.47
CA PRO A 450 3.77 -21.98 9.47
C PRO A 450 4.23 -22.33 8.06
N GLU A 451 5.54 -22.57 7.95
CA GLU A 451 6.18 -23.24 6.82
C GLU A 451 5.46 -24.56 6.45
N GLY A 452 5.36 -24.85 5.15
CA GLY A 452 4.62 -25.99 4.61
C GLY A 452 3.13 -25.74 4.34
N THR A 453 2.59 -24.58 4.71
CA THR A 453 1.23 -24.17 4.33
C THR A 453 1.11 -24.03 2.81
N HIS A 454 0.03 -24.55 2.23
CA HIS A 454 -0.25 -24.46 0.79
C HIS A 454 -0.70 -23.04 0.39
N ALA A 455 0.26 -22.12 0.25
CA ALA A 455 0.04 -20.75 -0.20
C ALA A 455 1.10 -20.30 -1.22
N ASP A 456 0.69 -19.62 -2.28
CA ASP A 456 1.58 -18.84 -3.16
C ASP A 456 1.52 -17.39 -2.68
N LEU A 457 2.46 -17.02 -1.81
CA LEU A 457 2.61 -15.69 -1.23
C LEU A 457 3.54 -14.82 -2.07
N ARG A 458 3.09 -13.59 -2.38
CA ARG A 458 3.94 -12.54 -2.97
C ARG A 458 3.70 -11.20 -2.30
N ILE A 459 4.78 -10.62 -1.79
CA ILE A 459 4.85 -9.28 -1.22
C ILE A 459 5.83 -8.47 -2.07
N ARG A 460 5.34 -7.36 -2.63
CA ARG A 460 6.13 -6.47 -3.48
C ARG A 460 6.03 -5.05 -2.98
N VAL A 461 7.19 -4.46 -2.71
CA VAL A 461 7.35 -3.06 -2.33
C VAL A 461 8.23 -2.42 -3.38
N GLU A 462 7.64 -1.60 -4.23
CA GLU A 462 8.27 -1.08 -5.44
C GLU A 462 8.21 0.44 -5.45
N GLN A 463 9.35 1.09 -5.63
CA GLN A 463 9.38 2.55 -5.79
C GLN A 463 8.75 3.32 -4.63
N CYS A 464 8.79 2.75 -3.42
CA CYS A 464 8.21 3.33 -2.22
C CYS A 464 9.24 4.17 -1.45
N SER A 465 8.75 5.10 -0.64
CA SER A 465 9.56 5.93 0.26
C SER A 465 9.12 5.74 1.71
N PHE A 466 10.02 5.29 2.58
CA PHE A 466 9.79 5.11 4.02
C PHE A 466 10.68 6.06 4.83
N ILE A 467 10.09 7.13 5.37
CA ILE A 467 10.84 8.29 5.84
C ILE A 467 10.50 8.65 7.28
N SER A 468 11.51 8.71 8.15
CA SER A 468 11.39 9.23 9.51
C SER A 468 10.29 8.57 10.36
N ASN A 469 10.00 7.29 10.11
CA ASN A 469 9.11 6.51 10.99
C ASN A 469 9.85 6.18 12.30
N HIS A 470 9.10 6.07 13.40
CA HIS A 470 9.69 5.91 14.74
C HIS A 470 10.30 4.53 15.02
N LYS A 471 9.93 3.50 14.25
CA LYS A 471 10.65 2.22 14.24
C LYS A 471 11.28 1.96 12.87
N ALA A 472 11.19 0.74 12.35
CA ALA A 472 11.72 0.44 11.03
C ALA A 472 10.87 1.12 9.95
N GLY A 473 11.48 1.47 8.82
CA GLY A 473 10.72 1.94 7.67
C GLY A 473 9.78 0.84 7.15
N LEU A 474 10.35 -0.35 6.93
CA LEU A 474 9.62 -1.54 6.51
C LEU A 474 10.00 -2.73 7.41
N HIS A 475 8.99 -3.45 7.89
CA HIS A 475 9.12 -4.70 8.63
C HIS A 475 8.44 -5.83 7.85
N ILE A 476 9.19 -6.91 7.59
CA ILE A 476 8.70 -8.14 6.96
C ILE A 476 8.95 -9.28 7.95
N ASP A 477 7.88 -9.88 8.45
CA ASP A 477 7.92 -11.05 9.34
C ASP A 477 7.65 -12.31 8.51
N ALA A 478 8.72 -12.94 8.03
CA ALA A 478 8.66 -14.00 7.02
C ALA A 478 8.54 -15.40 7.66
N ASP A 479 7.40 -15.70 8.28
CA ASP A 479 7.12 -17.00 8.91
C ASP A 479 6.80 -18.15 7.93
N ALA A 480 6.71 -17.84 6.63
CA ALA A 480 6.51 -18.83 5.57
C ALA A 480 7.26 -18.45 4.28
N PRO A 481 7.57 -19.41 3.39
CA PRO A 481 8.20 -19.13 2.11
C PRO A 481 7.31 -18.29 1.20
N GLY A 482 7.93 -17.46 0.36
CA GLY A 482 7.23 -16.52 -0.52
C GLY A 482 8.16 -15.64 -1.34
N ASP A 483 7.59 -14.90 -2.29
CA ASP A 483 8.29 -13.83 -3.00
C ASP A 483 8.24 -12.55 -2.16
N PHE A 484 9.30 -12.27 -1.39
CA PHE A 484 9.45 -11.01 -0.65
C PHE A 484 10.44 -10.09 -1.38
N SER A 485 9.92 -9.06 -2.06
CA SER A 485 10.73 -8.16 -2.90
C SER A 485 10.57 -6.71 -2.49
N VAL A 486 11.69 -6.03 -2.23
CA VAL A 486 11.80 -4.58 -2.06
C VAL A 486 12.67 -4.03 -3.17
N LEU A 487 12.07 -3.29 -4.09
CA LEU A 487 12.70 -2.87 -5.34
C LEU A 487 12.68 -1.35 -5.45
N GLU A 488 13.81 -0.78 -5.88
CA GLU A 488 13.91 0.62 -6.27
C GLU A 488 13.37 1.59 -5.20
N SER A 489 13.45 1.27 -3.91
CA SER A 489 12.77 2.03 -2.85
C SER A 489 13.76 2.86 -2.01
N GLU A 490 13.29 3.94 -1.41
CA GLU A 490 14.06 4.78 -0.50
C GLU A 490 13.62 4.60 0.95
N LEU A 491 14.60 4.48 1.85
CA LEU A 491 14.38 4.41 3.28
C LEU A 491 15.30 5.41 3.95
N LEU A 492 14.73 6.40 4.64
CA LEU A 492 15.49 7.56 5.13
C LEU A 492 15.15 7.87 6.59
N GLY A 493 16.17 7.90 7.44
CA GLY A 493 16.04 8.46 8.79
C GLY A 493 15.06 7.76 9.72
N ASN A 494 14.72 6.48 9.49
CA ASN A 494 13.83 5.76 10.40
C ASN A 494 14.56 5.45 11.71
N LEU A 495 13.82 5.49 12.82
CA LEU A 495 14.37 5.55 14.19
C LEU A 495 14.51 4.18 14.87
N GLY A 496 14.05 3.11 14.22
CA GLY A 496 14.13 1.75 14.72
C GLY A 496 15.48 1.06 14.52
N SER A 497 15.45 -0.27 14.65
CA SER A 497 16.64 -1.13 14.53
C SER A 497 17.23 -1.17 13.11
N ALA A 498 16.44 -0.87 12.09
CA ALA A 498 16.89 -0.78 10.70
C ALA A 498 15.95 0.04 9.81
N GLY A 499 16.41 0.39 8.60
CA GLY A 499 15.51 0.83 7.53
C GLY A 499 14.57 -0.28 7.10
N VAL A 500 15.12 -1.43 6.71
CA VAL A 500 14.36 -2.68 6.48
C VAL A 500 14.69 -3.69 7.57
N LEU A 501 13.68 -4.15 8.30
CA LEU A 501 13.77 -5.24 9.27
C LEU A 501 13.14 -6.50 8.66
N VAL A 502 13.90 -7.59 8.63
CA VAL A 502 13.45 -8.90 8.20
C VAL A 502 13.55 -9.86 9.39
N SER A 503 12.40 -10.35 9.86
CA SER A 503 12.28 -11.38 10.88
C SER A 503 11.54 -12.60 10.34
N GLY A 504 11.10 -13.47 11.23
CA GLY A 504 10.31 -14.64 10.92
C GLY A 504 11.08 -15.95 11.10
N ASP A 505 10.30 -17.00 11.32
CA ASP A 505 10.80 -18.32 11.71
C ASP A 505 10.98 -19.26 10.50
N SER A 506 10.60 -18.84 9.28
CA SER A 506 10.81 -19.68 8.10
C SER A 506 12.27 -19.74 7.70
N THR A 507 12.79 -20.96 7.60
CA THR A 507 14.15 -21.22 7.13
C THR A 507 14.26 -21.17 5.61
N GLU A 508 13.13 -21.36 4.93
CA GLU A 508 13.01 -21.39 3.48
C GLU A 508 12.69 -20.03 2.84
N ALA A 509 12.26 -19.04 3.63
CA ALA A 509 11.91 -17.72 3.12
C ALA A 509 13.11 -16.98 2.54
N VAL A 510 12.89 -16.28 1.42
CA VAL A 510 13.92 -15.49 0.73
C VAL A 510 13.46 -14.05 0.56
N THR A 511 14.13 -13.12 1.25
CA THR A 511 13.89 -11.68 1.10
C THR A 511 14.93 -11.03 0.21
N ARG A 512 14.46 -10.29 -0.79
CA ARG A 512 15.29 -9.59 -1.78
C ARG A 512 15.12 -8.09 -1.68
N ILE A 513 16.25 -7.39 -1.61
CA ILE A 513 16.31 -5.93 -1.59
C ILE A 513 17.22 -5.49 -2.74
N HIS A 514 16.67 -4.77 -3.71
CA HIS A 514 17.36 -4.46 -4.96
C HIS A 514 17.22 -2.99 -5.35
N SER A 515 18.34 -2.37 -5.74
CA SER A 515 18.37 -0.99 -6.22
C SER A 515 17.75 0.02 -5.25
N CYS A 516 17.94 -0.18 -3.94
CA CYS A 516 17.38 0.68 -2.90
C CYS A 516 18.37 1.74 -2.40
N PHE A 517 17.86 2.84 -1.84
CA PHE A 517 18.65 3.85 -1.14
C PHE A 517 18.29 3.87 0.34
N LEU A 518 19.24 3.51 1.21
CA LEU A 518 19.04 3.40 2.65
C LEU A 518 19.98 4.34 3.38
N ALA A 519 19.45 5.42 3.94
CA ALA A 519 20.28 6.45 4.56
C ALA A 519 19.79 6.98 5.92
N ALA A 520 20.74 7.46 6.73
CA ALA A 520 20.52 8.06 8.04
C ALA A 520 19.70 7.22 9.04
N GLN A 521 19.65 5.90 8.86
CA GLN A 521 18.93 5.03 9.79
C GLN A 521 19.52 5.13 11.21
N ALA A 522 18.67 5.09 12.24
CA ALA A 522 19.12 5.03 13.64
C ALA A 522 19.77 3.71 14.00
N GLY A 523 19.38 2.63 13.32
CA GLY A 523 20.06 1.35 13.35
C GLY A 523 20.78 1.07 12.03
N CYS A 524 20.64 -0.16 11.55
CA CYS A 524 21.28 -0.63 10.32
C CYS A 524 20.54 -0.14 9.07
N GLY A 525 21.15 -0.27 7.89
CA GLY A 525 20.40 -0.14 6.63
C GLY A 525 19.36 -1.25 6.52
N VAL A 526 19.83 -2.50 6.52
CA VAL A 526 19.01 -3.71 6.56
C VAL A 526 19.43 -4.58 7.76
N LEU A 527 18.45 -5.15 8.46
CA LEU A 527 18.67 -6.12 9.54
C LEU A 527 17.90 -7.41 9.24
N LEU A 528 18.63 -8.52 9.11
CA LEU A 528 18.08 -9.87 9.18
C LEU A 528 18.19 -10.37 10.63
N SER A 529 17.06 -10.52 11.30
CA SER A 529 16.94 -11.13 12.63
C SER A 529 16.23 -12.48 12.62
N GLY A 530 15.57 -12.85 11.53
CA GLY A 530 14.89 -14.13 11.35
C GLY A 530 15.79 -15.24 10.81
N GLU A 531 15.19 -16.41 10.55
CA GLU A 531 15.89 -17.62 10.14
C GLU A 531 16.12 -17.74 8.62
N GLY A 532 15.38 -16.98 7.81
CA GLY A 532 15.42 -17.04 6.35
C GLY A 532 16.68 -16.46 5.70
N LEU A 533 16.61 -16.35 4.37
CA LEU A 533 17.69 -15.83 3.52
C LEU A 533 17.46 -14.37 3.14
N LEU A 534 18.57 -13.63 3.05
CA LEU A 534 18.57 -12.23 2.63
C LEU A 534 19.56 -12.01 1.48
N ASP A 535 19.08 -11.45 0.37
CA ASP A 535 19.91 -11.01 -0.74
C ASP A 535 19.73 -9.51 -1.00
N VAL A 536 20.80 -8.75 -0.80
CA VAL A 536 20.84 -7.30 -0.98
C VAL A 536 21.73 -6.98 -2.17
N THR A 537 21.16 -6.39 -3.21
CA THR A 537 21.85 -6.11 -4.47
C THR A 537 21.68 -4.66 -4.91
N ARG A 538 22.68 -4.12 -5.61
CA ARG A 538 22.62 -2.80 -6.25
C ARG A 538 22.16 -1.64 -5.36
N SER A 539 22.39 -1.72 -4.05
CA SER A 539 21.83 -0.77 -3.11
C SER A 539 22.89 0.20 -2.56
N LEU A 540 22.44 1.42 -2.24
CA LEU A 540 23.26 2.51 -1.74
C LEU A 540 22.97 2.73 -0.25
N PHE A 541 24.03 2.67 0.56
CA PHE A 541 23.96 2.86 2.00
C PHE A 541 24.70 4.13 2.40
N VAL A 542 24.03 5.09 3.04
CA VAL A 542 24.68 6.37 3.39
C VAL A 542 24.32 6.80 4.79
N ASP A 543 25.33 7.04 5.63
CA ASP A 543 25.15 7.69 6.93
C ASP A 543 24.26 6.93 7.94
N ASN A 544 24.11 5.63 7.79
CA ASN A 544 23.44 4.80 8.80
C ASN A 544 24.28 4.75 10.09
N SER A 545 23.61 4.77 11.24
CA SER A 545 24.29 4.70 12.54
C SER A 545 24.82 3.28 12.83
N GLY A 546 24.16 2.26 12.28
CA GLY A 546 24.56 0.86 12.30
C GLY A 546 25.18 0.38 10.97
N ALA A 547 25.40 -0.93 10.88
CA ALA A 547 25.94 -1.58 9.68
C ALA A 547 25.08 -1.33 8.45
N ALA A 548 25.69 -1.30 7.26
CA ALA A 548 24.95 -1.29 5.99
C ALA A 548 23.93 -2.44 5.93
N VAL A 549 24.39 -3.66 6.20
CA VAL A 549 23.56 -4.86 6.37
C VAL A 549 24.06 -5.62 7.61
N ARG A 550 23.15 -6.09 8.45
CA ARG A 550 23.48 -6.90 9.63
C ARG A 550 22.69 -8.21 9.61
N SER A 551 23.38 -9.30 9.91
CA SER A 551 22.82 -10.60 10.30
C SER A 551 23.60 -11.14 11.50
N SER A 552 22.97 -12.02 12.28
CA SER A 552 23.61 -12.76 13.38
C SER A 552 24.41 -13.98 12.89
N ASP A 553 24.37 -14.33 11.60
CA ASP A 553 25.03 -15.51 11.05
C ASP A 553 26.58 -15.35 10.98
N PRO A 554 27.34 -16.04 11.85
CA PRO A 554 28.79 -15.91 11.87
C PRO A 554 29.46 -16.59 10.66
N LEU A 555 28.77 -17.51 9.98
CA LEU A 555 29.28 -18.22 8.82
C LEU A 555 29.02 -17.47 7.50
N GLN A 556 28.18 -16.43 7.53
CA GLN A 556 27.86 -15.58 6.38
C GLN A 556 27.25 -16.37 5.19
N LEU A 557 26.41 -17.35 5.52
CA LEU A 557 25.73 -18.21 4.56
C LEU A 557 24.32 -17.69 4.24
N LYS A 558 23.63 -17.09 5.22
CA LYS A 558 22.22 -16.65 5.11
C LYS A 558 22.02 -15.28 4.49
N ALA A 559 23.00 -14.38 4.60
CA ALA A 559 22.88 -13.02 4.11
C ALA A 559 24.01 -12.65 3.13
N ARG A 560 23.62 -12.05 2.00
CA ARG A 560 24.54 -11.57 0.96
C ARG A 560 24.33 -10.09 0.64
N MET A 561 25.43 -9.43 0.35
CA MET A 561 25.51 -8.08 -0.19
C MET A 561 26.35 -8.08 -1.48
N TRP A 562 25.75 -7.74 -2.61
CA TRP A 562 26.40 -7.77 -3.94
C TRP A 562 26.24 -6.48 -4.73
N ALA A 563 27.32 -6.02 -5.36
CA ALA A 563 27.32 -4.81 -6.18
C ALA A 563 26.66 -3.61 -5.47
N CYS A 564 26.96 -3.44 -4.19
CA CYS A 564 26.45 -2.34 -3.38
C CYS A 564 27.53 -1.28 -3.17
N SER A 565 27.11 -0.07 -2.83
CA SER A 565 28.03 1.04 -2.55
C SER A 565 27.57 1.82 -1.33
N GLY A 566 28.44 2.59 -0.70
CA GLY A 566 28.00 3.38 0.44
C GLY A 566 29.07 4.02 1.31
N ILE A 567 28.65 4.98 2.14
CA ILE A 567 29.52 5.61 3.13
C ILE A 567 28.92 5.36 4.51
N GLY A 568 29.67 4.68 5.36
CA GLY A 568 29.21 4.30 6.69
C GLY A 568 29.76 2.94 7.13
N PRO A 569 29.23 2.41 8.25
CA PRO A 569 29.74 1.19 8.84
C PRO A 569 29.61 -0.03 7.90
N ALA A 570 30.66 -0.85 7.87
CA ALA A 570 30.71 -2.10 7.10
C ALA A 570 29.60 -3.09 7.50
N PRO A 571 29.23 -4.03 6.60
CA PRO A 571 28.27 -5.08 6.94
C PRO A 571 28.81 -6.04 8.01
N VAL A 572 27.92 -6.66 8.77
CA VAL A 572 28.25 -7.58 9.88
C VAL A 572 27.47 -8.88 9.73
N GLY A 573 28.14 -10.03 9.76
CA GLY A 573 27.49 -11.34 9.59
C GLY A 573 26.95 -11.59 8.17
N VAL A 574 27.50 -10.88 7.18
CA VAL A 574 27.00 -10.87 5.79
C VAL A 574 28.15 -11.10 4.85
N ARG A 575 27.94 -11.92 3.82
CA ARG A 575 28.92 -12.13 2.75
C ARG A 575 28.87 -10.94 1.79
N SER A 576 29.97 -10.22 1.68
CA SER A 576 30.09 -9.05 0.81
C SER A 576 30.97 -9.35 -0.40
N GLU A 577 30.43 -9.12 -1.60
CA GLU A 577 31.11 -9.41 -2.86
C GLU A 577 30.87 -8.24 -3.84
N GLY A 578 31.93 -7.73 -4.47
CA GLY A 578 31.80 -6.61 -5.42
C GLY A 578 31.19 -5.33 -4.84
N SER A 579 31.20 -5.16 -3.50
CA SER A 579 30.64 -3.99 -2.83
C SER A 579 31.75 -3.04 -2.35
N ASP A 580 31.52 -1.73 -2.48
CA ASP A 580 32.49 -0.68 -2.19
C ASP A 580 31.95 0.28 -1.11
N LEU A 581 32.30 0.02 0.15
CA LEU A 581 31.93 0.87 1.29
C LEU A 581 33.13 1.69 1.76
N ALA A 582 32.93 3.01 1.79
CA ALA A 582 33.94 3.96 2.24
C ALA A 582 33.69 4.41 3.68
N GLU A 583 34.78 4.69 4.40
CA GLU A 583 34.71 5.34 5.70
C GLU A 583 34.15 6.77 5.59
N PRO A 584 33.31 7.21 6.54
CA PRO A 584 32.86 8.60 6.64
C PRO A 584 34.03 9.60 6.66
N ASN A 585 33.83 10.78 6.07
CA ASN A 585 34.80 11.87 6.11
C ASN A 585 34.10 13.23 6.27
N SER A 586 34.82 14.19 6.84
CA SER A 586 34.25 15.48 7.27
C SER A 586 34.00 16.49 6.14
N ALA A 587 34.54 16.29 4.93
CA ALA A 587 34.55 17.30 3.86
C ALA A 587 33.41 17.15 2.83
N ARG A 588 32.41 16.28 3.08
CA ARG A 588 31.31 15.98 2.14
C ARG A 588 29.94 16.35 2.69
N SER A 589 28.95 16.45 1.80
CA SER A 589 27.53 16.46 2.19
C SER A 589 27.13 15.19 2.96
N LYS A 590 26.17 15.33 3.86
CA LYS A 590 25.76 14.28 4.81
C LYS A 590 24.26 14.17 4.89
N MET A 591 23.77 12.94 5.02
CA MET A 591 22.40 12.74 5.50
C MET A 591 22.41 12.84 7.02
N LEU A 592 21.53 13.65 7.57
CA LEU A 592 21.43 13.95 8.99
C LEU A 592 20.05 13.53 9.50
N ARG A 593 20.04 13.02 10.73
CA ARG A 593 18.82 12.91 11.51
C ARG A 593 18.79 14.03 12.54
N ILE A 594 17.62 14.62 12.73
CA ILE A 594 17.37 15.57 13.81
C ILE A 594 17.01 14.82 15.07
N ASP A 595 17.83 14.93 16.12
CA ASP A 595 17.56 14.27 17.39
C ASP A 595 16.65 15.12 18.28
N GLN A 596 16.88 16.44 18.27
CA GLN A 596 16.11 17.36 19.11
C GLN A 596 16.07 18.78 18.52
N VAL A 597 14.96 19.48 18.75
CA VAL A 597 14.80 20.91 18.44
C VAL A 597 14.44 21.64 19.74
N GLN A 598 15.23 22.65 20.11
CA GLN A 598 15.03 23.50 21.30
C GLN A 598 15.11 24.97 20.89
N GLY A 599 13.96 25.59 20.62
CA GLY A 599 13.91 26.96 20.13
C GLY A 599 14.62 27.09 18.76
N GLN A 600 15.79 27.73 18.74
CA GLN A 600 16.62 27.93 17.54
C GLN A 600 17.79 26.93 17.42
N LEU A 601 17.94 26.03 18.41
CA LEU A 601 19.02 25.06 18.46
C LEU A 601 18.52 23.70 18.02
N VAL A 602 19.25 23.09 17.08
CA VAL A 602 18.94 21.80 16.46
C VAL A 602 20.09 20.84 16.73
N SER A 603 19.80 19.76 17.43
CA SER A 603 20.77 18.68 17.69
C SER A 603 20.63 17.63 16.59
N VAL A 604 21.76 17.20 16.03
CA VAL A 604 21.78 16.25 14.91
C VAL A 604 22.68 15.07 15.18
N SER A 605 22.26 13.90 14.71
CA SER A 605 23.09 12.70 14.66
C SER A 605 23.82 12.68 13.32
N SER A 606 25.14 12.52 13.37
CA SER A 606 25.97 12.21 12.20
C SER A 606 26.95 11.07 12.54
N PRO A 607 27.27 10.16 11.60
CA PRO A 607 28.09 8.98 11.89
C PRO A 607 29.54 9.30 12.27
N ASP A 608 30.08 10.44 11.86
CA ASP A 608 31.49 10.80 12.05
C ASP A 608 31.72 11.90 13.10
N ALA A 609 30.65 12.34 13.77
CA ALA A 609 30.62 13.41 14.79
C ALA A 609 31.38 14.70 14.40
N SER A 610 31.68 14.90 13.12
CA SER A 610 32.51 16.01 12.68
C SER A 610 31.69 17.30 12.68
N PRO A 611 32.25 18.43 13.17
CA PRO A 611 31.53 19.70 13.17
C PRO A 611 31.13 20.06 11.74
N LEU A 612 29.85 20.40 11.56
CA LEU A 612 29.28 20.75 10.26
C LEU A 612 29.62 22.21 9.90
N GLY A 613 29.87 23.08 10.89
CA GLY A 613 30.07 24.50 10.65
C GLY A 613 28.81 25.17 10.09
N GLY A 614 28.97 26.01 9.05
CA GLY A 614 27.85 26.62 8.32
C GLY A 614 27.32 25.76 7.18
N GLY A 615 26.27 26.19 6.51
CA GLY A 615 25.70 25.48 5.35
C GLY A 615 24.18 25.52 5.32
N PHE A 616 23.58 24.51 4.68
CA PHE A 616 22.14 24.43 4.45
C PHE A 616 21.62 23.01 4.72
N LEU A 617 20.47 22.94 5.40
CA LEU A 617 19.66 21.74 5.51
C LEU A 617 18.63 21.75 4.38
N HIS A 618 18.63 20.68 3.59
CA HIS A 618 17.72 20.47 2.47
C HIS A 618 16.71 19.40 2.86
N ASP A 619 15.43 19.75 2.73
CA ASP A 619 14.33 18.81 2.85
C ASP A 619 14.35 17.82 1.67
N HIS A 620 14.07 16.56 1.94
CA HIS A 620 14.04 15.49 0.96
C HIS A 620 12.94 15.72 -0.10
N ARG A 621 11.80 16.32 0.29
CA ARG A 621 10.72 16.69 -0.66
C ARG A 621 11.03 17.93 -1.49
N GLY A 622 12.17 18.58 -1.23
CA GLY A 622 12.62 19.72 -2.00
C GLY A 622 12.05 21.07 -1.60
N GLY A 623 11.67 21.21 -0.33
CA GLY A 623 11.40 22.51 0.29
C GLY A 623 12.59 23.48 0.22
N ARG A 624 12.33 24.72 0.64
CA ARG A 624 13.33 25.77 0.71
C ARG A 624 14.47 25.34 1.66
N PRO A 625 15.75 25.45 1.26
CA PRO A 625 16.86 25.09 2.13
C PRO A 625 16.93 26.01 3.35
N ILE A 626 17.15 25.43 4.52
CA ILE A 626 17.28 26.14 5.80
C ILE A 626 18.76 26.43 6.04
N ALA A 627 19.11 27.70 6.17
CA ALA A 627 20.47 28.12 6.47
C ALA A 627 20.84 27.84 7.93
N ILE A 628 22.06 27.32 8.13
CA ILE A 628 22.68 27.17 9.44
C ILE A 628 23.47 28.45 9.73
N GLU A 629 23.07 29.18 10.78
CA GLU A 629 23.66 30.46 11.20
C GLU A 629 24.94 30.29 12.01
N GLY A 630 25.13 29.11 12.60
CA GLY A 630 26.31 28.77 13.38
C GLY A 630 26.17 27.41 14.04
N GLN A 631 27.22 27.00 14.74
CA GLN A 631 27.24 25.78 15.55
C GLN A 631 27.77 26.11 16.94
N GLU A 632 27.02 25.74 17.98
CA GLU A 632 27.44 25.92 19.37
C GLU A 632 28.60 24.94 19.71
N PRO A 633 29.40 25.22 20.75
CA PRO A 633 30.49 24.33 21.18
C PRO A 633 30.04 22.91 21.53
N ALA A 634 28.76 22.73 21.90
CA ALA A 634 28.14 21.43 22.17
C ALA A 634 27.70 20.68 20.89
N GLY A 635 27.96 21.23 19.70
CA GLY A 635 27.65 20.61 18.40
C GLY A 635 26.26 20.93 17.86
N GLN A 636 25.42 21.65 18.61
CA GLN A 636 24.07 22.03 18.19
C GLN A 636 24.12 23.08 17.07
N LEU A 637 23.34 22.86 16.01
CA LEU A 637 23.20 23.78 14.89
C LEU A 637 22.24 24.90 15.27
N LYS A 638 22.62 26.14 14.98
CA LYS A 638 21.76 27.30 15.14
C LYS A 638 21.06 27.61 13.82
N VAL A 639 19.75 27.72 13.86
CA VAL A 639 18.91 28.17 12.73
C VAL A 639 18.03 29.33 13.17
N SER A 640 17.45 30.06 12.21
CA SER A 640 16.52 31.15 12.54
C SER A 640 15.26 30.65 13.25
N ALA A 641 14.61 31.51 14.04
CA ALA A 641 13.37 31.17 14.74
C ALA A 641 12.22 30.81 13.80
N GLU A 642 12.17 31.42 12.61
CA GLU A 642 11.20 31.10 11.57
C GLU A 642 11.42 29.67 11.06
N ASN A 643 12.66 29.31 10.74
CA ASN A 643 12.99 28.02 10.14
C ASN A 643 12.88 26.86 11.13
N SER A 644 13.18 27.06 12.42
CA SER A 644 13.13 25.97 13.40
C SER A 644 11.74 25.35 13.57
N SER A 645 10.67 26.10 13.28
CA SER A 645 9.29 25.61 13.32
C SER A 645 9.01 24.49 12.30
N SER A 646 9.74 24.47 11.19
CA SER A 646 9.63 23.46 10.12
C SER A 646 10.53 22.24 10.30
N ILE A 647 11.34 22.23 11.36
CA ILE A 647 12.22 21.11 11.69
C ILE A 647 11.64 20.39 12.90
N HIS A 648 11.48 19.08 12.79
CA HIS A 648 10.93 18.26 13.86
C HIS A 648 11.94 17.20 14.31
N ALA A 649 11.91 16.82 15.59
CA ALA A 649 12.71 15.68 16.06
C ALA A 649 12.31 14.41 15.28
N GLY A 650 13.29 13.55 14.97
CA GLY A 650 13.11 12.37 14.14
C GLY A 650 13.16 12.61 12.63
N SER A 651 13.09 13.87 12.17
CA SER A 651 13.13 14.18 10.74
C SER A 651 14.51 13.95 10.11
N CYS A 652 14.52 13.63 8.82
CA CYS A 652 15.72 13.37 8.02
C CYS A 652 16.00 14.53 7.04
N TRP A 653 17.25 14.97 6.98
CA TRP A 653 17.68 16.14 6.18
C TRP A 653 19.00 15.90 5.48
N LEU A 654 19.17 16.47 4.28
CA LEU A 654 20.45 16.50 3.61
C LEU A 654 21.19 17.79 3.97
N TRP A 655 22.39 17.69 4.53
CA TRP A 655 23.27 18.83 4.75
C TRP A 655 24.25 19.04 3.60
N SER A 656 24.38 20.30 3.15
CA SER A 656 25.35 20.70 2.12
C SER A 656 25.80 22.16 2.29
N LEU A 657 26.96 22.49 1.73
CA LEU A 657 27.44 23.88 1.61
C LEU A 657 26.70 24.68 0.53
N SER A 658 25.99 24.00 -0.37
CA SER A 658 25.24 24.65 -1.43
C SER A 658 23.89 25.18 -0.92
N PRO A 659 23.55 26.47 -1.17
CA PRO A 659 22.22 27.01 -0.95
C PRO A 659 21.21 26.57 -2.02
N ARG A 660 21.69 25.98 -3.13
CA ARG A 660 20.81 25.53 -4.22
C ARG A 660 20.24 24.18 -3.88
N ILE A 661 18.94 24.03 -4.11
CA ILE A 661 18.23 22.77 -3.95
C ILE A 661 18.81 21.77 -4.98
N PRO A 662 19.54 20.72 -4.56
CA PRO A 662 20.25 19.86 -5.49
C PRO A 662 19.30 18.94 -6.26
N THR A 663 19.53 18.70 -7.54
CA THR A 663 18.82 17.61 -8.23
C THR A 663 19.22 16.26 -7.62
N TRP A 664 18.38 15.24 -7.76
CA TRP A 664 18.73 13.92 -7.22
C TRP A 664 20.07 13.37 -7.76
N PRO A 665 20.37 13.50 -9.07
CA PRO A 665 21.69 13.12 -9.59
C PRO A 665 22.84 13.94 -9.00
N GLN A 666 22.61 15.19 -8.60
CA GLN A 666 23.62 15.99 -7.90
C GLN A 666 23.86 15.46 -6.48
N VAL A 667 22.79 15.09 -5.76
CA VAL A 667 22.91 14.46 -4.43
C VAL A 667 23.72 13.16 -4.53
N LEU A 668 23.37 12.29 -5.49
CA LEU A 668 24.14 11.08 -5.77
C LEU A 668 25.59 11.41 -6.15
N GLY A 669 25.80 12.38 -7.03
CA GLY A 669 27.13 12.85 -7.45
C GLY A 669 28.02 13.35 -6.30
N TRP A 670 27.42 13.95 -5.27
CA TRP A 670 28.15 14.37 -4.07
C TRP A 670 28.65 13.21 -3.24
N PHE A 671 27.96 12.07 -3.26
CA PHE A 671 28.50 10.84 -2.70
C PHE A 671 29.54 10.25 -3.67
N ALA A 672 29.25 10.23 -4.98
CA ALA A 672 30.07 9.62 -6.06
C ALA A 672 31.53 10.10 -6.12
N ALA A 673 31.85 11.30 -5.61
CA ALA A 673 33.17 11.93 -5.71
C ALA A 673 34.35 11.11 -5.13
N ARG A 674 34.09 9.99 -4.45
CA ARG A 674 35.11 9.02 -4.00
C ARG A 674 35.15 7.69 -4.77
N TRP A 675 34.23 7.44 -5.68
CA TRP A 675 34.13 6.17 -6.39
C TRP A 675 34.58 6.30 -7.84
N ASN A 676 35.44 5.38 -8.28
CA ASN A 676 35.83 5.23 -9.69
C ASN A 676 34.76 4.47 -10.51
N SER A 677 33.66 4.05 -9.88
CA SER A 677 32.56 3.26 -10.44
C SER A 677 31.20 3.98 -10.30
N THR A 678 30.20 3.52 -11.05
CA THR A 678 28.82 4.05 -10.99
C THR A 678 28.17 3.69 -9.65
N LEU A 679 27.54 4.67 -8.99
CA LEU A 679 26.80 4.45 -7.75
C LEU A 679 25.66 3.44 -7.96
N CYS A 680 25.52 2.54 -7.00
CA CYS A 680 24.49 1.52 -6.99
C CYS A 680 23.24 2.07 -6.27
N ALA A 681 22.63 3.10 -6.86
CA ALA A 681 21.43 3.77 -6.35
C ALA A 681 20.20 3.43 -7.22
N PRO A 682 18.96 3.68 -6.75
CA PRO A 682 17.78 3.62 -7.60
C PRO A 682 18.00 4.45 -8.88
N ILE A 683 17.61 3.88 -10.03
CA ILE A 683 17.73 4.56 -11.32
C ILE A 683 16.67 5.66 -11.38
N GLY A 684 17.08 6.92 -11.57
CA GLY A 684 16.15 8.04 -11.76
C GLY A 684 16.72 9.39 -11.34
N ASP A 685 16.02 10.46 -11.71
CA ASP A 685 16.34 11.85 -11.32
C ASP A 685 15.43 12.39 -10.22
N LEU A 686 14.47 11.58 -9.77
CA LEU A 686 13.46 11.97 -8.80
C LEU A 686 13.99 11.83 -7.38
N ARG A 687 13.64 12.81 -6.54
CA ARG A 687 14.02 12.81 -5.13
C ARG A 687 13.14 11.84 -4.33
N PRO A 688 13.62 11.36 -3.18
CA PRO A 688 12.81 10.60 -2.23
C PRO A 688 11.51 11.35 -1.88
N GLY A 689 10.41 10.63 -1.75
CA GLY A 689 9.10 11.20 -1.43
C GLY A 689 8.44 12.03 -2.53
N VAL A 690 9.02 12.08 -3.74
CA VAL A 690 8.37 12.64 -4.94
C VAL A 690 7.76 11.50 -5.75
N ASP A 691 6.51 11.69 -6.17
CA ASP A 691 5.75 10.72 -6.94
C ASP A 691 6.49 10.34 -8.24
N ARG A 692 6.60 9.04 -8.51
CA ARG A 692 7.28 8.51 -9.69
C ARG A 692 6.27 8.30 -10.79
N SER A 693 6.63 8.60 -12.04
CA SER A 693 5.91 8.05 -13.20
C SER A 693 5.93 6.52 -13.12
N VAL A 694 4.85 5.92 -12.63
CA VAL A 694 4.87 4.54 -12.12
C VAL A 694 4.80 3.52 -13.25
N GLU A 695 5.82 3.45 -14.08
CA GLU A 695 6.08 2.25 -14.86
C GLU A 695 6.40 1.11 -13.88
N LYS A 696 5.72 -0.03 -14.05
CA LYS A 696 6.02 -1.24 -13.27
C LYS A 696 7.48 -1.64 -13.50
N SER A 697 8.23 -1.88 -12.43
CA SER A 697 9.60 -2.38 -12.57
C SER A 697 9.59 -3.69 -13.37
N LYS A 698 10.57 -3.86 -14.26
CA LYS A 698 10.69 -5.09 -15.07
C LYS A 698 10.98 -6.24 -14.13
N ARG A 699 10.11 -7.26 -14.14
CA ARG A 699 10.22 -8.43 -13.27
C ARG A 699 11.43 -9.27 -13.69
N SER A 700 12.45 -9.35 -12.84
CA SER A 700 13.41 -10.45 -12.93
C SER A 700 12.80 -11.69 -12.29
N VAL A 701 12.87 -12.83 -12.99
CA VAL A 701 12.52 -14.13 -12.40
C VAL A 701 13.50 -14.43 -11.27
N SER A 702 12.99 -14.96 -10.17
CA SER A 702 13.73 -15.19 -8.93
C SER A 702 13.30 -16.51 -8.28
N PHE A 703 13.90 -16.88 -7.15
CA PHE A 703 13.39 -17.97 -6.31
C PHE A 703 12.75 -17.43 -5.01
N THR A 704 11.80 -18.20 -4.50
CA THR A 704 11.01 -17.95 -3.27
C THR A 704 11.45 -18.84 -2.11
N SER A 705 12.03 -20.00 -2.42
CA SER A 705 12.65 -20.92 -1.47
C SER A 705 13.69 -21.81 -2.16
N ILE A 706 14.53 -22.46 -1.36
CA ILE A 706 15.54 -23.42 -1.81
C ILE A 706 15.74 -24.55 -0.80
N GLU A 707 15.83 -25.78 -1.32
CA GLU A 707 16.15 -26.98 -0.54
C GLU A 707 17.43 -27.65 -1.09
N PRO A 708 18.37 -28.08 -0.24
CA PRO A 708 18.51 -27.70 1.16
C PRO A 708 18.93 -26.23 1.30
N ILE A 709 18.49 -25.60 2.40
CA ILE A 709 18.84 -24.22 2.72
C ILE A 709 20.36 -24.01 2.85
N PRO A 710 20.91 -22.84 2.48
CA PRO A 710 22.29 -22.45 2.77
C PRO A 710 22.67 -22.68 4.23
N GLY A 711 23.78 -23.38 4.46
CA GLY A 711 24.13 -23.88 5.78
C GLY A 711 25.11 -25.05 5.69
N THR A 712 24.83 -26.13 6.41
CA THR A 712 25.62 -27.37 6.37
C THR A 712 25.02 -28.39 5.39
N LEU A 713 25.87 -29.00 4.55
CA LEU A 713 25.53 -30.16 3.72
C LEU A 713 26.20 -31.41 4.29
N SER A 714 25.52 -32.55 4.30
CA SER A 714 26.16 -33.81 4.68
C SER A 714 27.13 -34.29 3.60
N ALA A 715 28.33 -34.70 4.00
CA ALA A 715 29.27 -35.39 3.13
C ALA A 715 28.70 -36.74 2.63
N GLY A 716 29.12 -37.18 1.45
CA GLY A 716 28.72 -38.47 0.88
C GLY A 716 28.00 -38.36 -0.48
N PRO A 717 26.66 -38.45 -0.53
CA PRO A 717 25.91 -38.67 -1.77
C PRO A 717 26.01 -37.50 -2.76
N VAL A 718 25.60 -37.79 -4.01
CA VAL A 718 25.38 -36.81 -5.10
C VAL A 718 24.47 -35.69 -4.58
N PRO A 719 24.95 -34.44 -4.46
CA PRO A 719 24.13 -33.36 -3.95
C PRO A 719 23.05 -32.97 -4.97
N ARG A 720 21.87 -32.63 -4.44
CA ARG A 720 20.71 -32.17 -5.19
C ARG A 720 20.17 -30.92 -4.52
N TRP A 721 19.74 -29.96 -5.34
CA TRP A 721 19.04 -28.76 -4.90
C TRP A 721 17.74 -28.58 -5.67
N LEU A 722 16.72 -28.11 -4.98
CA LEU A 722 15.42 -27.74 -5.55
C LEU A 722 15.17 -26.26 -5.27
N LEU A 723 15.05 -25.46 -6.32
CA LEU A 723 14.73 -24.04 -6.24
C LEU A 723 13.29 -23.83 -6.69
N HIS A 724 12.49 -23.18 -5.83
CA HIS A 724 11.13 -22.78 -6.17
C HIS A 724 11.16 -21.38 -6.73
N LEU A 725 10.71 -21.20 -7.96
CA LEU A 725 10.78 -19.96 -8.71
C LEU A 725 9.53 -19.10 -8.51
N SER A 726 9.70 -17.78 -8.51
CA SER A 726 8.61 -16.83 -8.45
C SER A 726 7.72 -16.90 -9.70
N GLU A 727 8.29 -17.22 -10.86
CA GLU A 727 7.60 -17.41 -12.14
C GLU A 727 8.30 -18.52 -12.95
N GLU A 728 7.61 -19.05 -13.98
CA GLU A 728 8.21 -20.07 -14.86
C GLU A 728 9.27 -19.43 -15.76
N LEU A 729 10.40 -20.13 -15.95
CA LEU A 729 11.45 -19.67 -16.85
C LEU A 729 11.14 -20.05 -18.30
N PRO A 730 11.47 -19.18 -19.27
CA PRO A 730 11.26 -19.47 -20.69
C PRO A 730 12.20 -20.57 -21.22
N SER A 731 13.32 -20.83 -20.55
CA SER A 731 14.42 -21.67 -21.01
C SER A 731 15.31 -22.11 -19.84
N THR A 732 16.03 -23.23 -20.02
CA THR A 732 17.00 -23.73 -19.02
C THR A 732 18.21 -22.81 -18.95
N PRO A 733 18.50 -22.23 -17.79
CA PRO A 733 19.45 -21.15 -17.76
C PRO A 733 20.84 -21.64 -17.35
N GLN A 734 21.88 -20.82 -17.54
CA GLN A 734 23.27 -21.24 -17.32
C GLN A 734 23.68 -21.20 -15.84
N VAL A 735 23.65 -22.35 -15.18
CA VAL A 735 24.08 -22.48 -13.77
C VAL A 735 25.56 -22.86 -13.68
N LYS A 736 26.29 -22.18 -12.79
CA LYS A 736 27.67 -22.47 -12.45
C LYS A 736 27.75 -23.05 -11.03
N LEU A 737 28.21 -24.29 -10.93
CA LEU A 737 28.52 -24.94 -9.66
C LEU A 737 30.04 -24.93 -9.43
N THR A 738 30.47 -24.54 -8.22
CA THR A 738 31.87 -24.66 -7.79
C THR A 738 32.01 -25.38 -6.46
N ILE A 739 33.05 -26.19 -6.33
CA ILE A 739 33.45 -26.86 -5.09
C ILE A 739 34.90 -26.42 -4.78
N ASP A 740 35.10 -25.78 -3.63
CA ASP A 740 36.35 -25.10 -3.26
C ASP A 740 36.87 -24.18 -4.38
N GLY A 741 35.96 -23.45 -5.02
CA GLY A 741 36.23 -22.53 -6.13
C GLY A 741 36.51 -23.21 -7.48
N LYS A 742 36.53 -24.54 -7.57
CA LYS A 742 36.69 -25.26 -8.84
C LYS A 742 35.35 -25.54 -9.50
N THR A 743 35.19 -25.08 -10.75
CA THR A 743 34.01 -25.37 -11.57
C THR A 743 33.80 -26.89 -11.69
N THR A 744 32.59 -27.32 -11.39
CA THR A 744 32.17 -28.73 -11.37
C THR A 744 30.92 -28.90 -12.26
N ALA A 745 30.74 -30.10 -12.82
CA ALA A 745 29.57 -30.40 -13.64
C ALA A 745 28.27 -30.32 -12.82
N VAL A 746 27.24 -29.70 -13.40
CA VAL A 746 25.89 -29.58 -12.85
C VAL A 746 24.87 -29.91 -13.94
N LEU A 747 23.86 -30.70 -13.60
CA LEU A 747 22.68 -30.94 -14.40
C LEU A 747 21.57 -30.02 -13.91
N VAL A 748 20.84 -29.40 -14.83
CA VAL A 748 19.73 -28.48 -14.55
C VAL A 748 18.47 -29.00 -15.23
N GLU A 749 17.42 -29.25 -14.47
CA GLU A 749 16.11 -29.65 -14.97
C GLU A 749 15.05 -28.64 -14.56
N LEU A 750 14.14 -28.29 -15.48
CA LEU A 750 13.04 -27.37 -15.23
C LEU A 750 11.70 -28.10 -15.31
N ALA A 751 10.85 -27.89 -14.31
CA ALA A 751 9.47 -28.39 -14.29
C ALA A 751 8.54 -27.30 -13.74
N GLY A 752 7.86 -26.57 -14.61
CA GLY A 752 7.02 -25.43 -14.22
C GLY A 752 7.82 -24.38 -13.47
N LYS A 753 7.42 -24.07 -12.22
CA LYS A 753 8.11 -23.13 -11.32
C LYS A 753 9.20 -23.79 -10.46
N GLN A 754 9.66 -24.99 -10.81
CA GLN A 754 10.73 -25.67 -10.08
C GLN A 754 11.96 -25.82 -10.96
N MET A 755 13.12 -25.49 -10.39
CA MET A 755 14.42 -25.76 -10.98
C MET A 755 15.20 -26.71 -10.09
N GLU A 756 15.53 -27.88 -10.64
CA GLU A 756 16.30 -28.90 -9.97
C GLU A 756 17.76 -28.88 -10.45
N LEU A 757 18.69 -28.92 -9.52
CA LEU A 757 20.12 -28.94 -9.76
C LEU A 757 20.72 -30.21 -9.16
N SER A 758 21.56 -30.93 -9.90
CA SER A 758 22.29 -32.08 -9.35
C SER A 758 23.72 -32.17 -9.87
N SER A 759 24.62 -32.75 -9.06
CA SER A 759 26.03 -32.92 -9.45
C SER A 759 26.55 -34.31 -9.13
N PRO A 760 27.25 -34.99 -10.06
CA PRO A 760 27.80 -36.32 -9.81
C PRO A 760 29.02 -36.32 -8.86
N ALA A 761 29.49 -35.15 -8.41
CA ALA A 761 30.65 -35.04 -7.53
C ALA A 761 30.31 -35.49 -6.09
N MET A 762 31.17 -36.31 -5.49
CA MET A 762 31.05 -36.66 -4.08
C MET A 762 31.64 -35.54 -3.20
N LEU A 763 30.89 -35.15 -2.18
CA LEU A 763 31.29 -34.10 -1.24
C LEU A 763 32.08 -34.69 -0.05
N THR A 764 33.18 -34.03 0.32
CA THR A 764 34.02 -34.37 1.47
C THR A 764 33.90 -33.32 2.57
N PRO A 765 34.01 -33.68 3.86
CA PRO A 765 33.92 -32.71 4.96
C PRO A 765 34.95 -31.58 4.84
N GLY A 766 34.52 -30.36 5.15
CA GLY A 766 35.32 -29.13 5.08
C GLY A 766 35.29 -28.41 3.74
N GLN A 767 34.69 -29.00 2.69
CA GLN A 767 34.52 -28.34 1.40
C GLN A 767 33.48 -27.21 1.46
N ARG A 768 33.62 -26.22 0.56
CA ARG A 768 32.58 -25.24 0.28
C ARG A 768 31.98 -25.47 -1.09
N VAL A 769 30.65 -25.54 -1.15
CA VAL A 769 29.88 -25.68 -2.39
C VAL A 769 29.18 -24.37 -2.68
N ARG A 770 29.26 -23.88 -3.91
CA ARG A 770 28.62 -22.64 -4.33
C ARG A 770 27.88 -22.82 -5.66
N ILE A 771 26.65 -22.32 -5.71
CA ILE A 771 25.81 -22.26 -6.91
C ILE A 771 25.63 -20.80 -7.30
N GLU A 772 25.95 -20.49 -8.55
CA GLU A 772 25.83 -19.16 -9.14
C GLU A 772 24.98 -19.25 -10.41
N TRP A 773 24.07 -18.29 -10.61
CA TRP A 773 23.22 -18.25 -11.79
C TRP A 773 22.70 -16.83 -12.08
N THR A 774 22.54 -16.48 -13.35
CA THR A 774 21.93 -15.23 -13.85
C THR A 774 20.74 -15.53 -14.77
N PRO A 775 19.56 -14.92 -14.56
CA PRO A 775 18.43 -15.01 -15.49
C PRO A 775 18.84 -14.64 -16.93
N GLU A 776 18.30 -15.33 -17.94
CA GLU A 776 18.70 -15.06 -19.34
C GLU A 776 18.42 -13.60 -19.76
N GLY A 777 19.38 -12.96 -20.45
CA GLY A 777 19.27 -11.61 -21.01
C GLY A 777 20.34 -10.61 -20.59
N THR A 778 21.25 -10.97 -19.67
CA THR A 778 22.26 -10.09 -19.08
C THR A 778 23.68 -10.64 -19.27
N SER A 779 24.66 -9.76 -19.55
CA SER A 779 26.04 -10.14 -19.85
C SER A 779 26.90 -10.36 -18.59
N ALA A 780 27.74 -11.41 -18.61
CA ALA A 780 28.40 -12.02 -17.44
C ALA A 780 29.45 -11.21 -16.65
N SER A 781 29.88 -10.01 -17.07
CA SER A 781 30.99 -9.31 -16.37
C SER A 781 30.55 -8.22 -15.38
N SER A 782 29.25 -7.93 -15.28
CA SER A 782 28.71 -6.87 -14.40
C SER A 782 27.24 -7.13 -14.01
N ASP A 783 26.86 -8.40 -13.88
CA ASP A 783 25.46 -8.81 -13.81
C ASP A 783 24.84 -8.52 -12.42
N PRO A 784 23.86 -7.61 -12.32
CA PRO A 784 23.23 -7.28 -11.05
C PRO A 784 22.19 -8.30 -10.58
N ASP A 785 21.77 -9.21 -11.46
CA ASP A 785 20.78 -10.24 -11.17
C ASP A 785 21.47 -11.60 -10.90
N LEU A 786 22.78 -11.57 -10.59
CA LEU A 786 23.54 -12.75 -10.18
C LEU A 786 23.05 -13.27 -8.83
N PHE A 787 22.47 -14.46 -8.84
CA PHE A 787 22.22 -15.26 -7.65
C PHE A 787 23.49 -16.04 -7.27
N SER A 788 23.81 -16.07 -5.98
CA SER A 788 24.95 -16.82 -5.44
C SER A 788 24.62 -17.37 -4.06
N LEU A 789 24.60 -18.69 -3.94
CA LEU A 789 24.29 -19.43 -2.71
C LEU A 789 25.44 -20.36 -2.36
N GLU A 790 25.70 -20.54 -1.06
CA GLU A 790 26.86 -21.28 -0.57
C GLU A 790 26.51 -22.20 0.61
N TRP A 791 27.19 -23.35 0.68
CA TRP A 791 27.07 -24.34 1.74
C TRP A 791 28.44 -24.80 2.23
N LEU A 792 28.53 -25.16 3.52
CA LEU A 792 29.67 -25.82 4.14
C LEU A 792 29.41 -27.33 4.26
N VAL A 793 30.32 -28.17 3.77
CA VAL A 793 30.16 -29.62 3.88
C VAL A 793 30.63 -30.10 5.27
N ALA A 794 29.74 -30.73 6.01
CA ALA A 794 30.00 -31.33 7.32
C ALA A 794 30.19 -32.85 7.23
N ALA A 795 30.76 -33.45 8.26
CA ALA A 795 30.82 -34.91 8.38
C ALA A 795 29.40 -35.49 8.51
N GLU A 796 29.21 -36.72 8.04
CA GLU A 796 27.93 -37.41 8.14
C GLU A 796 27.54 -37.57 9.63
N GLY A 797 26.41 -36.96 10.03
CA GLY A 797 25.89 -37.01 11.40
C GLY A 797 26.21 -35.81 12.30
N ASP A 798 27.06 -34.88 11.88
CA ASP A 798 27.21 -33.59 12.56
C ASP A 798 26.09 -32.64 12.08
N ARG A 799 25.22 -32.22 13.02
CA ARG A 799 24.15 -31.23 12.77
C ARG A 799 24.67 -29.81 12.93
#